data_AF-A0A094ENE3-F1
#
_entry.id   AF-A0A094ENE3-F1
#
_cell.length_a   1.000
_cell.length_b   1.000
_cell.length_c   1.000
_cell.angle_alpha   90.00
_cell.angle_beta   90.00
_cell.angle_gamma   90.00
#
_symmetry.space_group_name_H-M   'P 1'
#
loop_
_entity.id
_entity.type
_entity.pdbx_description
1 polymer ?
#
loop_
_entity_poly.entity_id
_entity_poly.type
_entity_poly.pdbx_seq_one_letter_code
_entity_poly.pdbx_strand_id
1 'polypeptide(L)'
;MHKQLTHSHAIKMLYKYIITLSFLLGNGAIALVHPGMLHTDADFMRMKAKVDAGAAPWITGWNTLTANSHSSNTYAPSPQAIVYRGYDGTHPENYSKLYNDVHAAYALGLRWKISGDDSFADAAVKILNGWSSTLTAIRGTSDAALAAGIYGYQFANAAEIIRSYSGWVAADQTRFKTMLHDVFFSINHDFLVRHNDAELDHYWANWDLCNMASMLAIGIFNDNTTMYEEAITYFKSGLGNGRIDLTVWKLYTVDGVVLGQCQESGRDQGHATLDFALLGPFAQMAYNQGDDLFGYESNKILAGSEYTAKYNLGEDVPYTSYTNSDVTQSVISNASRGTIRPAWELIYAHYHDLKGLDSKYTGQMRDLVNSESGGAEGGGGNYGPNSGGYDQLGYGTLAFRLEESESESVSTGAASLTATRGRKGNQLTGGDDDLLVGSDVDRVNSVSVRTIATIKNDTIAGPAGGAKLNATEVAKRVPAHTLWSFPDRVIDEQLADLENAGCGGIDGEPSSSGPFGVFSVSSLSVHDQQRPTESVEQIPRSNNTSDKSDSMIYRHGSYDMSSSSTNHSLVGSICSSMSFGLDKGYRQSILEGQLMENYVRNVATLLQPIPHSQNTYSSLYVPNALLGSATLRGGPTQKGSGTVAIFFSLMATSAFNLRATNKARIFDEVARTLRLKAFDWLQMALEELPELDHSKKDVCRSGVPQMYESAISAILTLITADIMEGSMSEYQVHLSGVNRICKQMRDQSIELDGRLVTISSFLTVLSDTTTVDLQPIPWSTRNGFPISGSDMFTDGCDLEVTYGITATLANYLHQVTILSQNISHFISQNLPIHPTLLSACHGFSKTISSWSIDQENLSSLPAANCNVSLGKIHILAFAQSLQIYFHTRVLPCTDSEMALYVQRAAEYLMEIEAARAQQERNLDLTASIMWPGFIASCEAEPGARDIWYEWWEGMRKYQIGNISKLWTVVKQAWAMRDGGLKEVPAWMPVLRCTGTKILAV
;
A
#
# COMPACT_ATOMS: atom_id res chain seq x y z
N MET A 1 -16.78 -34.73 47.26
CA MET A 1 -16.39 -33.51 46.53
C MET A 1 -15.16 -33.76 45.64
N HIS A 2 -15.24 -34.67 44.65
CA HIS A 2 -14.06 -35.13 43.89
C HIS A 2 -14.29 -35.43 42.40
N LYS A 3 -15.48 -35.09 41.83
CA LYS A 3 -15.77 -35.22 40.39
C LYS A 3 -15.78 -33.89 39.60
N GLN A 4 -15.66 -32.73 40.27
CA GLN A 4 -15.70 -31.42 39.60
C GLN A 4 -14.31 -30.86 39.22
N LEU A 5 -13.21 -31.26 39.87
CA LEU A 5 -11.88 -30.69 39.57
C LEU A 5 -11.26 -31.19 38.25
N THR A 6 -11.70 -32.33 37.72
CA THR A 6 -11.15 -32.93 36.50
C THR A 6 -11.65 -32.26 35.22
N HIS A 7 -12.93 -31.83 35.18
CA HIS A 7 -13.48 -31.12 34.01
C HIS A 7 -12.81 -29.75 33.78
N SER A 8 -12.54 -28.97 34.83
CA SER A 8 -11.90 -27.65 34.68
C SER A 8 -10.49 -27.74 34.09
N HIS A 9 -9.73 -28.81 34.40
CA HIS A 9 -8.42 -29.05 33.81
C HIS A 9 -8.51 -29.55 32.36
N ALA A 10 -9.47 -30.42 32.04
CA ALA A 10 -9.70 -30.86 30.66
C ALA A 10 -10.07 -29.66 29.74
N ILE A 11 -10.98 -28.79 30.18
CA ILE A 11 -11.41 -27.62 29.41
C ILE A 11 -10.24 -26.62 29.22
N LYS A 12 -9.41 -26.39 30.25
CA LYS A 12 -8.23 -25.51 30.14
C LYS A 12 -7.12 -26.09 29.26
N MET A 13 -6.95 -27.41 29.24
CA MET A 13 -6.06 -28.09 28.28
C MET A 13 -6.60 -27.99 26.85
N LEU A 14 -7.91 -28.12 26.66
CA LEU A 14 -8.56 -27.98 25.34
C LEU A 14 -8.42 -26.56 24.79
N TYR A 15 -8.68 -25.53 25.61
CA TYR A 15 -8.46 -24.12 25.23
C TYR A 15 -7.00 -23.84 24.87
N LYS A 16 -6.02 -24.36 25.64
CA LYS A 16 -4.60 -24.24 25.28
C LYS A 16 -4.26 -24.95 23.97
N TYR A 17 -4.80 -26.15 23.73
CA TYR A 17 -4.57 -26.86 22.47
C TYR A 17 -5.17 -26.13 21.27
N ILE A 18 -6.39 -25.60 21.38
CA ILE A 18 -7.05 -24.84 20.32
C ILE A 18 -6.22 -23.58 19.99
N ILE A 19 -5.86 -22.76 20.99
CA ILE A 19 -5.07 -21.54 20.79
C ILE A 19 -3.67 -21.85 20.24
N THR A 20 -3.05 -22.97 20.63
CA THR A 20 -1.72 -23.36 20.11
C THR A 20 -1.79 -23.93 18.69
N LEU A 21 -2.92 -24.56 18.31
CA LEU A 21 -3.13 -25.08 16.96
C LEU A 21 -3.42 -23.95 15.95
N SER A 22 -4.10 -22.88 16.39
CA SER A 22 -4.31 -21.66 15.59
C SER A 22 -3.03 -20.92 15.22
N PHE A 23 -1.91 -21.17 15.91
CA PHE A 23 -0.59 -20.59 15.62
C PHE A 23 0.32 -21.48 14.75
N LEU A 24 -0.19 -22.61 14.23
CA LEU A 24 0.57 -23.57 13.43
C LEU A 24 -0.11 -23.94 12.09
N LEU A 25 -1.09 -23.15 11.65
CA LEU A 25 -1.63 -23.17 10.30
C LEU A 25 -1.23 -21.86 9.61
N GLY A 26 -0.69 -21.94 8.39
CA GLY A 26 -0.22 -20.78 7.64
C GLY A 26 -1.35 -19.88 7.13
N ASN A 27 -0.99 -18.74 6.54
CA ASN A 27 -1.90 -17.71 6.02
C ASN A 27 -3.08 -18.26 5.19
N GLY A 28 -4.20 -18.54 5.86
CA GLY A 28 -5.53 -18.56 5.26
C GLY A 28 -6.12 -17.16 5.38
N ALA A 29 -6.77 -16.68 4.31
CA ALA A 29 -7.66 -15.54 4.44
C ALA A 29 -8.76 -15.86 5.46
N ILE A 30 -9.17 -14.87 6.26
CA ILE A 30 -10.29 -15.05 7.19
C ILE A 30 -11.55 -15.28 6.34
N ALA A 31 -12.21 -16.42 6.55
CA ALA A 31 -13.45 -16.75 5.86
C ALA A 31 -14.58 -15.85 6.37
N LEU A 32 -15.44 -15.40 5.45
CA LEU A 32 -16.61 -14.59 5.76
C LEU A 32 -17.60 -15.38 6.64
N VAL A 33 -18.19 -14.71 7.61
CA VAL A 33 -19.04 -15.28 8.66
C VAL A 33 -20.48 -15.38 8.17
N HIS A 34 -21.12 -16.52 8.42
CA HIS A 34 -22.49 -16.82 8.02
C HIS A 34 -23.28 -17.51 9.15
N PRO A 35 -24.47 -17.03 9.54
CA PRO A 35 -25.07 -15.75 9.13
C PRO A 35 -24.30 -14.56 9.72
N GLY A 36 -23.93 -13.59 8.89
CA GLY A 36 -23.07 -12.47 9.30
C GLY A 36 -23.27 -11.15 8.56
N MET A 37 -24.45 -10.94 7.96
CA MET A 37 -24.84 -9.60 7.46
C MET A 37 -25.52 -8.80 8.57
N LEU A 38 -26.76 -8.33 8.41
CA LEU A 38 -27.48 -7.58 9.45
C LEU A 38 -27.69 -8.37 10.74
N HIS A 39 -27.83 -9.69 10.66
CA HIS A 39 -28.20 -10.56 11.80
C HIS A 39 -27.26 -11.76 11.90
N THR A 40 -26.87 -12.09 13.12
CA THR A 40 -26.20 -13.34 13.50
C THR A 40 -27.20 -14.36 14.06
N ASP A 41 -26.78 -15.61 14.28
CA ASP A 41 -27.62 -16.58 15.02
C ASP A 41 -27.82 -16.18 16.49
N ALA A 42 -26.95 -15.37 17.08
CA ALA A 42 -27.18 -14.80 18.42
C ALA A 42 -28.35 -13.81 18.41
N ASP A 43 -28.48 -13.00 17.35
CA ASP A 43 -29.60 -12.08 17.18
C ASP A 43 -30.92 -12.85 16.98
N PHE A 44 -30.95 -13.89 16.14
CA PHE A 44 -32.14 -14.73 15.99
C PHE A 44 -32.53 -15.44 17.30
N MET A 45 -31.57 -15.90 18.09
CA MET A 45 -31.85 -16.45 19.43
C MET A 45 -32.40 -15.39 20.39
N ARG A 46 -31.87 -14.15 20.38
CA ARG A 46 -32.43 -13.02 21.17
C ARG A 46 -33.86 -12.72 20.74
N MET A 47 -34.10 -12.48 19.44
CA MET A 47 -35.43 -12.22 18.87
C MET A 47 -36.42 -13.30 19.31
N LYS A 48 -36.06 -14.58 19.14
CA LYS A 48 -36.90 -15.71 19.52
C LYS A 48 -37.19 -15.74 21.02
N ALA A 49 -36.18 -15.64 21.87
CA ALA A 49 -36.35 -15.70 23.31
C ALA A 49 -37.25 -14.57 23.85
N LYS A 50 -37.13 -13.36 23.31
CA LYS A 50 -37.97 -12.21 23.70
C LYS A 50 -39.43 -12.37 23.22
N VAL A 51 -39.64 -12.91 22.01
CA VAL A 51 -40.98 -13.20 21.47
C VAL A 51 -41.67 -14.34 22.21
N ASP A 52 -40.97 -15.47 22.42
CA ASP A 52 -41.50 -16.62 23.17
C ASP A 52 -41.83 -16.25 24.65
N ALA A 53 -41.12 -15.28 25.23
CA ALA A 53 -41.40 -14.73 26.56
C ALA A 53 -42.49 -13.65 26.58
N GLY A 54 -42.97 -13.17 25.43
CA GLY A 54 -43.92 -12.06 25.33
C GLY A 54 -43.35 -10.71 25.80
N ALA A 55 -42.03 -10.51 25.74
CA ALA A 55 -41.35 -9.35 26.28
C ALA A 55 -41.49 -8.11 25.38
N ALA A 56 -41.88 -6.97 25.97
CA ALA A 56 -41.85 -5.67 25.30
C ALA A 56 -40.43 -5.07 25.30
N PRO A 57 -40.01 -4.37 24.23
CA PRO A 57 -40.80 -4.00 23.04
C PRO A 57 -40.77 -5.05 21.91
N TRP A 58 -39.95 -6.10 21.99
CA TRP A 58 -39.80 -7.10 20.92
C TRP A 58 -41.12 -7.75 20.50
N ILE A 59 -42.01 -8.06 21.44
CA ILE A 59 -43.34 -8.63 21.14
C ILE A 59 -44.23 -7.65 20.35
N THR A 60 -44.07 -6.33 20.54
CA THR A 60 -44.74 -5.31 19.73
C THR A 60 -44.20 -5.35 18.30
N GLY A 61 -42.88 -5.40 18.12
CA GLY A 61 -42.26 -5.54 16.80
C GLY A 61 -42.65 -6.85 16.08
N TRP A 62 -42.80 -7.96 16.82
CA TRP A 62 -43.34 -9.22 16.29
C TRP A 62 -44.81 -9.12 15.89
N ASN A 63 -45.64 -8.42 16.66
CA ASN A 63 -47.03 -8.15 16.29
C ASN A 63 -47.11 -7.27 15.02
N THR A 64 -46.25 -6.26 14.88
CA THR A 64 -46.13 -5.43 13.67
C THR A 64 -45.68 -6.26 12.46
N LEU A 65 -44.68 -7.13 12.62
CA LEU A 65 -44.23 -8.06 11.58
C LEU A 65 -45.36 -9.01 11.16
N THR A 66 -46.01 -9.68 12.12
CA THR A 66 -47.02 -10.71 11.83
C THR A 66 -48.33 -10.15 11.28
N ALA A 67 -48.65 -8.88 11.55
CA ALA A 67 -49.77 -8.16 10.94
C ALA A 67 -49.48 -7.66 9.51
N ASN A 68 -48.20 -7.52 9.11
CA ASN A 68 -47.85 -7.07 7.77
C ASN A 68 -48.06 -8.18 6.74
N SER A 69 -48.78 -7.88 5.64
CA SER A 69 -49.14 -8.83 4.58
C SER A 69 -47.93 -9.42 3.83
N HIS A 70 -46.79 -8.72 3.83
CA HIS A 70 -45.53 -9.23 3.30
C HIS A 70 -45.00 -10.46 4.08
N SER A 71 -45.43 -10.65 5.34
CA SER A 71 -45.03 -11.78 6.18
C SER A 71 -45.90 -13.04 6.01
N SER A 72 -46.84 -13.06 5.07
CA SER A 72 -47.74 -14.20 4.85
C SER A 72 -47.05 -15.35 4.11
N ASN A 73 -47.12 -16.58 4.62
CA ASN A 73 -46.65 -17.79 3.93
C ASN A 73 -47.44 -18.11 2.64
N THR A 74 -48.54 -17.39 2.36
CA THR A 74 -49.27 -17.42 1.08
C THR A 74 -48.93 -16.24 0.16
N TYR A 75 -47.88 -15.47 0.43
CA TYR A 75 -47.43 -14.38 -0.45
C TYR A 75 -47.04 -14.93 -1.83
N ALA A 76 -47.44 -14.22 -2.89
CA ALA A 76 -47.25 -14.63 -4.27
C ALA A 76 -46.28 -13.67 -4.99
N PRO A 77 -45.04 -14.11 -5.29
CA PRO A 77 -44.06 -13.25 -5.96
C PRO A 77 -44.48 -12.87 -7.38
N SER A 78 -43.96 -11.74 -7.85
CA SER A 78 -44.24 -11.16 -9.16
C SER A 78 -42.93 -10.86 -9.92
N PRO A 79 -42.07 -11.87 -10.18
CA PRO A 79 -40.75 -11.67 -10.77
C PRO A 79 -40.84 -11.09 -12.18
N GLN A 80 -39.94 -10.15 -12.50
CA GLN A 80 -39.89 -9.44 -13.77
C GLN A 80 -38.59 -9.79 -14.51
N ALA A 81 -38.68 -9.99 -15.83
CA ALA A 81 -37.50 -10.31 -16.65
C ALA A 81 -36.50 -9.14 -16.74
N ILE A 82 -37.04 -7.92 -16.75
CA ILE A 82 -36.30 -6.66 -16.63
C ILE A 82 -37.02 -5.78 -15.61
N VAL A 83 -36.26 -5.17 -14.70
CA VAL A 83 -36.76 -4.14 -13.77
C VAL A 83 -36.41 -2.75 -14.30
N TYR A 84 -37.39 -1.87 -14.39
CA TYR A 84 -37.25 -0.48 -14.81
C TYR A 84 -37.49 0.47 -13.64
N ARG A 85 -36.53 1.36 -13.36
CA ARG A 85 -36.62 2.50 -12.42
C ARG A 85 -36.11 3.76 -13.12
N GLY A 86 -36.88 4.84 -13.03
CA GLY A 86 -36.77 6.01 -13.88
C GLY A 86 -37.35 5.75 -15.28
N TYR A 87 -38.16 6.69 -15.78
CA TYR A 87 -38.83 6.57 -17.07
C TYR A 87 -37.89 6.91 -18.23
N ASP A 88 -37.53 5.91 -19.04
CA ASP A 88 -36.61 6.04 -20.18
C ASP A 88 -37.28 6.56 -21.48
N GLY A 89 -38.51 7.07 -21.39
CA GLY A 89 -39.30 7.52 -22.54
C GLY A 89 -40.06 6.40 -23.27
N THR A 90 -39.81 5.12 -22.93
CA THR A 90 -40.36 3.96 -23.65
C THR A 90 -41.04 2.95 -22.72
N HIS A 91 -40.43 2.63 -21.58
CA HIS A 91 -40.85 1.56 -20.68
C HIS A 91 -41.42 2.13 -19.37
N PRO A 92 -42.62 1.69 -18.92
CA PRO A 92 -43.15 2.11 -17.63
C PRO A 92 -42.36 1.49 -16.48
N GLU A 93 -42.19 2.24 -15.40
CA GLU A 93 -41.53 1.77 -14.19
C GLU A 93 -42.27 0.56 -13.56
N ASN A 94 -41.51 -0.48 -13.21
CA ASN A 94 -42.05 -1.69 -12.58
C ASN A 94 -41.28 -2.14 -11.32
N TYR A 95 -40.26 -1.38 -10.89
CA TYR A 95 -39.39 -1.70 -9.75
C TYR A 95 -40.13 -1.91 -8.41
N SER A 96 -41.37 -1.46 -8.29
CA SER A 96 -42.25 -1.79 -7.16
C SER A 96 -42.50 -3.29 -7.01
N LYS A 97 -42.46 -4.06 -8.10
CA LYS A 97 -42.53 -5.53 -8.03
C LYS A 97 -41.34 -6.12 -7.29
N LEU A 98 -40.15 -5.56 -7.48
CA LEU A 98 -38.95 -6.03 -6.80
C LEU A 98 -38.99 -5.69 -5.30
N TYR A 99 -39.28 -4.44 -4.91
CA TYR A 99 -39.21 -4.08 -3.48
C TYR A 99 -40.28 -4.73 -2.60
N ASN A 100 -41.51 -4.96 -3.10
CA ASN A 100 -42.53 -5.70 -2.33
C ASN A 100 -42.06 -7.15 -2.09
N ASP A 101 -41.56 -7.81 -3.13
CA ASP A 101 -41.08 -9.19 -3.07
C ASP A 101 -39.83 -9.34 -2.17
N VAL A 102 -38.86 -8.42 -2.26
CA VAL A 102 -37.66 -8.42 -1.42
C VAL A 102 -38.01 -8.25 0.06
N HIS A 103 -38.91 -7.31 0.38
CA HIS A 103 -39.37 -7.11 1.76
C HIS A 103 -40.23 -8.28 2.27
N ALA A 104 -40.98 -8.96 1.39
CA ALA A 104 -41.64 -10.21 1.72
C ALA A 104 -40.61 -11.31 2.05
N ALA A 105 -39.58 -11.52 1.22
CA ALA A 105 -38.55 -12.52 1.48
C ALA A 105 -37.84 -12.28 2.84
N TYR A 106 -37.50 -11.02 3.17
CA TYR A 106 -36.93 -10.65 4.47
C TYR A 106 -37.90 -10.89 5.63
N ALA A 107 -39.15 -10.42 5.52
CA ALA A 107 -40.17 -10.62 6.55
C ALA A 107 -40.45 -12.11 6.81
N LEU A 108 -40.48 -12.92 5.75
CA LEU A 108 -40.66 -14.37 5.80
C LEU A 108 -39.44 -15.07 6.42
N GLY A 109 -38.22 -14.60 6.16
CA GLY A 109 -37.00 -15.06 6.84
C GLY A 109 -37.05 -14.82 8.35
N LEU A 110 -37.46 -13.62 8.78
CA LEU A 110 -37.67 -13.31 10.20
C LEU A 110 -38.77 -14.18 10.83
N ARG A 111 -39.90 -14.37 10.13
CA ARG A 111 -40.98 -15.29 10.57
C ARG A 111 -40.43 -16.70 10.79
N TRP A 112 -39.64 -17.23 9.86
CA TRP A 112 -39.04 -18.57 9.96
C TRP A 112 -38.08 -18.69 11.14
N LYS A 113 -37.01 -17.86 11.21
CA LYS A 113 -35.99 -17.94 12.27
C LYS A 113 -36.58 -17.81 13.69
N ILE A 114 -37.65 -17.04 13.86
CA ILE A 114 -38.29 -16.80 15.17
C ILE A 114 -39.31 -17.89 15.53
N SER A 115 -40.13 -18.35 14.58
CA SER A 115 -41.20 -19.33 14.86
C SER A 115 -40.75 -20.80 14.75
N GLY A 116 -39.78 -21.10 13.87
CA GLY A 116 -39.45 -22.47 13.46
C GLY A 116 -40.45 -23.09 12.47
N ASP A 117 -41.38 -22.31 11.89
CA ASP A 117 -42.34 -22.79 10.88
C ASP A 117 -41.74 -22.65 9.47
N ASP A 118 -41.31 -23.79 8.91
CA ASP A 118 -40.70 -23.90 7.59
C ASP A 118 -41.60 -23.40 6.44
N SER A 119 -42.91 -23.26 6.63
CA SER A 119 -43.80 -22.73 5.59
C SER A 119 -43.49 -21.26 5.23
N PHE A 120 -42.90 -20.49 6.15
CA PHE A 120 -42.39 -19.16 5.85
C PHE A 120 -41.07 -19.20 5.05
N ALA A 121 -40.18 -20.17 5.33
CA ALA A 121 -38.96 -20.38 4.54
C ALA A 121 -39.30 -20.85 3.12
N ASP A 122 -40.23 -21.79 2.96
CA ASP A 122 -40.77 -22.21 1.66
C ASP A 122 -41.36 -21.03 0.86
N ALA A 123 -41.99 -20.06 1.53
CA ALA A 123 -42.49 -18.86 0.89
C ALA A 123 -41.35 -17.92 0.46
N ALA A 124 -40.33 -17.71 1.31
CA ALA A 124 -39.14 -16.94 0.96
C ALA A 124 -38.36 -17.57 -0.22
N VAL A 125 -38.16 -18.89 -0.21
CA VAL A 125 -37.51 -19.64 -1.30
C VAL A 125 -38.25 -19.48 -2.63
N LYS A 126 -39.59 -19.46 -2.65
CA LYS A 126 -40.37 -19.20 -3.88
C LYS A 126 -40.06 -17.82 -4.46
N ILE A 127 -39.82 -16.81 -3.61
CA ILE A 127 -39.43 -15.46 -4.05
C ILE A 127 -38.00 -15.47 -4.59
N LEU A 128 -37.03 -15.96 -3.80
CA LEU A 128 -35.61 -16.06 -4.17
C LEU A 128 -35.41 -16.83 -5.49
N ASN A 129 -36.10 -17.96 -5.65
CA ASN A 129 -36.06 -18.77 -6.86
C ASN A 129 -36.81 -18.12 -8.03
N GLY A 130 -37.96 -17.49 -7.78
CA GLY A 130 -38.75 -16.79 -8.80
C GLY A 130 -37.95 -15.68 -9.48
N TRP A 131 -37.26 -14.84 -8.70
CA TRP A 131 -36.42 -13.77 -9.25
C TRP A 131 -35.14 -14.32 -9.90
N SER A 132 -34.39 -15.22 -9.25
CA SER A 132 -33.14 -15.76 -9.81
C SER A 132 -33.31 -16.62 -11.07
N SER A 133 -34.51 -17.09 -11.37
CA SER A 133 -34.82 -17.79 -12.62
C SER A 133 -35.41 -16.90 -13.72
N THR A 134 -35.70 -15.62 -13.41
CA THR A 134 -36.43 -14.71 -14.31
C THR A 134 -35.66 -13.43 -14.63
N LEU A 135 -35.02 -12.80 -13.64
CA LEU A 135 -34.42 -11.47 -13.77
C LEU A 135 -33.12 -11.52 -14.56
N THR A 136 -33.02 -10.67 -15.60
CA THR A 136 -31.86 -10.60 -16.51
C THR A 136 -31.23 -9.21 -16.60
N ALA A 137 -31.93 -8.15 -16.19
CA ALA A 137 -31.39 -6.79 -16.18
C ALA A 137 -32.19 -5.86 -15.26
N ILE A 138 -31.52 -4.82 -14.76
CA ILE A 138 -32.14 -3.58 -14.27
C ILE A 138 -31.84 -2.49 -15.31
N ARG A 139 -32.81 -1.63 -15.61
CA ARG A 139 -32.78 -0.59 -16.66
C ARG A 139 -33.58 0.64 -16.25
N GLY A 140 -33.61 1.65 -17.12
CA GLY A 140 -34.33 2.90 -16.95
C GLY A 140 -33.40 4.09 -17.20
N THR A 141 -33.47 5.10 -16.34
CA THR A 141 -32.51 6.22 -16.27
C THR A 141 -31.27 5.81 -15.46
N SER A 142 -30.47 6.78 -15.00
CA SER A 142 -29.49 6.59 -13.93
C SER A 142 -30.10 5.96 -12.67
N ASP A 143 -31.40 6.13 -12.39
CA ASP A 143 -32.10 5.55 -11.24
C ASP A 143 -32.06 4.00 -11.21
N ALA A 144 -31.67 3.36 -12.32
CA ALA A 144 -31.28 1.94 -12.35
C ALA A 144 -30.20 1.60 -11.28
N ALA A 145 -29.26 2.51 -11.01
CA ALA A 145 -28.25 2.36 -9.95
C ALA A 145 -28.86 2.45 -8.54
N LEU A 146 -29.90 3.27 -8.32
CA LEU A 146 -30.65 3.26 -7.05
C LEU A 146 -31.46 1.97 -6.89
N ALA A 147 -31.97 1.37 -7.97
CA ALA A 147 -32.61 0.05 -7.91
C ALA A 147 -31.62 -1.06 -7.60
N ALA A 148 -30.45 -1.07 -8.25
CA ALA A 148 -29.40 -2.05 -8.00
C ALA A 148 -28.80 -1.91 -6.60
N GLY A 149 -28.55 -0.68 -6.12
CA GLY A 149 -28.00 -0.43 -4.79
C GLY A 149 -28.97 -0.81 -3.67
N ILE A 150 -30.13 -0.14 -3.63
CA ILE A 150 -31.11 -0.35 -2.55
C ILE A 150 -31.59 -1.80 -2.53
N TYR A 151 -32.11 -2.33 -3.63
CA TYR A 151 -32.75 -3.64 -3.59
C TYR A 151 -31.73 -4.79 -3.57
N GLY A 152 -30.48 -4.56 -4.03
CA GLY A 152 -29.42 -5.56 -3.99
C GLY A 152 -28.98 -5.92 -2.56
N TYR A 153 -28.68 -4.93 -1.72
CA TYR A 153 -28.28 -5.19 -0.32
C TYR A 153 -29.41 -5.86 0.47
N GLN A 154 -30.64 -5.43 0.22
CA GLN A 154 -31.84 -5.97 0.85
C GLN A 154 -32.09 -7.43 0.46
N PHE A 155 -31.93 -7.78 -0.82
CA PHE A 155 -32.20 -9.13 -1.31
C PHE A 155 -31.11 -10.12 -0.90
N ALA A 156 -29.84 -9.67 -0.86
CA ALA A 156 -28.74 -10.44 -0.27
C ALA A 156 -28.96 -10.70 1.23
N ASN A 157 -29.44 -9.70 2.00
CA ASN A 157 -29.80 -9.90 3.40
C ASN A 157 -30.98 -10.87 3.58
N ALA A 158 -32.04 -10.77 2.77
CA ALA A 158 -33.15 -11.72 2.80
C ALA A 158 -32.69 -13.15 2.50
N ALA A 159 -31.79 -13.32 1.53
CA ALA A 159 -31.18 -14.60 1.18
C ALA A 159 -30.28 -15.17 2.30
N GLU A 160 -29.50 -14.33 2.97
CA GLU A 160 -28.62 -14.72 4.07
C GLU A 160 -29.38 -15.38 5.22
N ILE A 161 -30.55 -14.86 5.58
CA ILE A 161 -31.41 -15.49 6.59
C ILE A 161 -31.75 -16.93 6.18
N ILE A 162 -32.12 -17.12 4.92
CA ILE A 162 -32.60 -18.39 4.33
C ILE A 162 -31.45 -19.34 3.94
N ARG A 163 -30.19 -18.88 3.86
CA ARG A 163 -28.98 -19.65 3.44
C ARG A 163 -28.86 -21.03 4.11
N SER A 164 -29.30 -21.14 5.36
CA SER A 164 -29.25 -22.34 6.20
C SER A 164 -30.46 -23.27 6.09
N TYR A 165 -31.51 -22.89 5.34
CA TYR A 165 -32.73 -23.69 5.19
C TYR A 165 -32.51 -24.86 4.22
N SER A 166 -32.80 -26.09 4.68
CA SER A 166 -32.59 -27.32 3.91
C SER A 166 -33.49 -27.45 2.68
N GLY A 167 -34.60 -26.72 2.62
CA GLY A 167 -35.45 -26.63 1.42
C GLY A 167 -34.86 -25.77 0.30
N TRP A 168 -33.85 -24.93 0.57
CA TRP A 168 -33.19 -24.12 -0.46
C TRP A 168 -31.95 -24.81 -1.01
N VAL A 169 -32.14 -25.64 -2.05
CA VAL A 169 -31.09 -26.51 -2.59
C VAL A 169 -29.91 -25.74 -3.18
N ALA A 170 -28.69 -26.29 -3.05
CA ALA A 170 -27.45 -25.59 -3.42
C ALA A 170 -27.42 -25.06 -4.87
N ALA A 171 -28.03 -25.76 -5.85
CA ALA A 171 -28.10 -25.29 -7.23
C ALA A 171 -28.97 -24.02 -7.40
N ASP A 172 -30.00 -23.86 -6.57
CA ASP A 172 -30.81 -22.64 -6.51
C ASP A 172 -30.04 -21.50 -5.84
N GLN A 173 -29.30 -21.79 -4.76
CA GLN A 173 -28.42 -20.83 -4.12
C GLN A 173 -27.35 -20.32 -5.10
N THR A 174 -26.70 -21.20 -5.87
CA THR A 174 -25.73 -20.81 -6.90
C THR A 174 -26.35 -19.89 -7.96
N ARG A 175 -27.55 -20.22 -8.47
CA ARG A 175 -28.25 -19.34 -9.43
C ARG A 175 -28.59 -17.97 -8.82
N PHE A 176 -28.93 -17.92 -7.53
CA PHE A 176 -29.16 -16.66 -6.82
C PHE A 176 -27.87 -15.85 -6.65
N LYS A 177 -26.74 -16.48 -6.30
CA LYS A 177 -25.40 -15.85 -6.29
C LYS A 177 -25.04 -15.24 -7.65
N THR A 178 -25.33 -15.97 -8.75
CA THR A 178 -25.14 -15.48 -10.13
C THR A 178 -26.03 -14.29 -10.44
N MET A 179 -27.33 -14.32 -10.09
CA MET A 179 -28.23 -13.17 -10.28
C MET A 179 -27.74 -11.93 -9.53
N LEU A 180 -27.33 -12.07 -8.26
CA LEU A 180 -26.75 -10.96 -7.49
C LEU A 180 -25.49 -10.39 -8.16
N HIS A 181 -24.58 -11.26 -8.61
CA HIS A 181 -23.37 -10.82 -9.29
C HIS A 181 -23.67 -10.12 -10.62
N ASP A 182 -24.33 -10.81 -11.54
CA ASP A 182 -24.44 -10.38 -12.94
C ASP A 182 -25.40 -9.20 -13.12
N VAL A 183 -26.48 -9.11 -12.31
CA VAL A 183 -27.51 -8.08 -12.45
C VAL A 183 -27.33 -6.90 -11.47
N PHE A 184 -26.93 -7.16 -10.22
CA PHE A 184 -26.84 -6.11 -9.20
C PHE A 184 -25.40 -5.59 -9.09
N PHE A 185 -24.44 -6.44 -8.72
CA PHE A 185 -23.04 -6.04 -8.53
C PHE A 185 -22.43 -5.38 -9.78
N SER A 186 -22.71 -5.90 -10.98
CA SER A 186 -22.30 -5.28 -12.25
C SER A 186 -22.67 -3.79 -12.34
N ILE A 187 -23.87 -3.42 -11.88
CA ILE A 187 -24.35 -2.02 -11.89
C ILE A 187 -23.77 -1.25 -10.70
N ASN A 188 -23.67 -1.88 -9.52
CA ASN A 188 -23.14 -1.22 -8.33
C ASN A 188 -21.67 -0.78 -8.51
N HIS A 189 -20.83 -1.71 -8.96
CA HIS A 189 -19.40 -1.46 -9.19
C HIS A 189 -19.19 -0.48 -10.35
N ASP A 190 -19.94 -0.61 -11.45
CA ASP A 190 -19.81 0.34 -12.57
C ASP A 190 -20.29 1.75 -12.19
N PHE A 191 -21.32 1.87 -11.35
CA PHE A 191 -21.74 3.15 -10.78
C PHE A 191 -20.66 3.77 -9.88
N LEU A 192 -20.09 3.02 -8.91
CA LEU A 192 -19.03 3.56 -8.04
C LEU A 192 -17.70 3.87 -8.75
N VAL A 193 -17.47 3.29 -9.94
CA VAL A 193 -16.25 3.50 -10.75
C VAL A 193 -16.41 4.63 -11.77
N ARG A 194 -17.63 4.89 -12.27
CA ARG A 194 -17.86 5.87 -13.34
C ARG A 194 -18.81 7.02 -12.99
N HIS A 195 -19.62 6.89 -11.94
CA HIS A 195 -20.70 7.83 -11.60
C HIS A 195 -21.55 8.22 -12.81
N ASN A 196 -21.93 7.25 -13.66
CA ASN A 196 -22.63 7.47 -14.94
C ASN A 196 -21.97 8.53 -15.86
N ASP A 197 -20.64 8.61 -15.83
CA ASP A 197 -19.77 9.58 -16.52
C ASP A 197 -19.99 11.06 -16.12
N ALA A 198 -20.53 11.31 -14.92
CA ALA A 198 -20.68 12.64 -14.32
C ALA A 198 -19.47 13.03 -13.44
N GLU A 199 -19.49 14.26 -12.91
CA GLU A 199 -18.54 14.69 -11.85
C GLU A 199 -18.73 13.86 -10.57
N LEU A 200 -17.65 13.60 -9.83
CA LEU A 200 -17.63 12.67 -8.69
C LEU A 200 -18.57 13.09 -7.52
N ASP A 201 -18.88 14.37 -7.42
CA ASP A 201 -19.75 14.96 -6.39
C ASP A 201 -21.17 15.28 -6.89
N HIS A 202 -21.49 15.02 -8.17
CA HIS A 202 -22.81 15.21 -8.78
C HIS A 202 -23.88 14.32 -8.10
N TYR A 203 -23.56 13.05 -7.89
CA TYR A 203 -24.46 12.11 -7.22
C TYR A 203 -24.40 12.26 -5.69
N TRP A 204 -25.58 12.40 -5.10
CA TRP A 204 -25.77 12.59 -3.66
C TRP A 204 -25.42 11.33 -2.86
N ALA A 205 -25.00 11.49 -1.59
CA ALA A 205 -24.40 10.41 -0.79
C ALA A 205 -25.23 9.11 -0.75
N ASN A 206 -26.56 9.20 -0.69
CA ASN A 206 -27.44 8.03 -0.73
C ASN A 206 -27.21 7.09 -1.94
N TRP A 207 -26.76 7.62 -3.09
CA TRP A 207 -26.47 6.83 -4.28
C TRP A 207 -25.26 5.92 -4.08
N ASP A 208 -24.13 6.48 -3.67
CA ASP A 208 -22.94 5.69 -3.37
C ASP A 208 -23.21 4.71 -2.22
N LEU A 209 -23.80 5.19 -1.11
CA LEU A 209 -24.05 4.40 0.09
C LEU A 209 -24.90 3.15 -0.18
N CYS A 210 -25.94 3.23 -1.02
CA CYS A 210 -26.75 2.05 -1.35
C CYS A 210 -26.02 1.09 -2.30
N ASN A 211 -25.22 1.59 -3.24
CA ASN A 211 -24.41 0.75 -4.13
C ASN A 211 -23.27 0.04 -3.37
N MET A 212 -22.61 0.75 -2.44
CA MET A 212 -21.64 0.19 -1.49
C MET A 212 -22.28 -0.88 -0.59
N ALA A 213 -23.47 -0.64 -0.04
CA ALA A 213 -24.19 -1.62 0.78
C ALA A 213 -24.53 -2.88 -0.02
N SER A 214 -24.91 -2.74 -1.29
CA SER A 214 -25.14 -3.88 -2.18
C SER A 214 -23.86 -4.67 -2.42
N MET A 215 -22.76 -4.01 -2.77
CA MET A 215 -21.46 -4.67 -2.95
C MET A 215 -20.99 -5.38 -1.68
N LEU A 216 -21.16 -4.78 -0.50
CA LEU A 216 -20.80 -5.39 0.78
C LEU A 216 -21.64 -6.65 1.06
N ALA A 217 -22.96 -6.55 0.91
CA ALA A 217 -23.88 -7.66 1.16
C ALA A 217 -23.73 -8.81 0.14
N ILE A 218 -23.54 -8.49 -1.15
CA ILE A 218 -23.28 -9.49 -2.20
C ILE A 218 -21.89 -10.11 -2.01
N GLY A 219 -20.90 -9.33 -1.59
CA GLY A 219 -19.56 -9.82 -1.25
C GLY A 219 -19.60 -10.85 -0.12
N ILE A 220 -20.33 -10.55 0.96
CA ILE A 220 -20.63 -11.51 2.03
C ILE A 220 -21.36 -12.73 1.44
N PHE A 221 -22.53 -12.55 0.80
CA PHE A 221 -23.36 -13.69 0.36
C PHE A 221 -22.62 -14.63 -0.60
N ASN A 222 -21.85 -14.07 -1.52
CA ASN A 222 -21.16 -14.85 -2.53
C ASN A 222 -19.87 -15.52 -2.02
N ASP A 223 -19.45 -15.25 -0.77
CA ASP A 223 -18.16 -15.66 -0.19
C ASP A 223 -16.96 -15.00 -0.92
N ASN A 224 -17.13 -13.74 -1.33
CA ASN A 224 -16.16 -12.97 -2.13
C ASN A 224 -15.55 -11.81 -1.31
N THR A 225 -14.41 -12.11 -0.66
CA THR A 225 -13.67 -11.15 0.16
C THR A 225 -13.19 -9.92 -0.61
N THR A 226 -12.83 -10.05 -1.90
CA THR A 226 -12.41 -8.91 -2.73
C THR A 226 -13.52 -7.87 -2.88
N MET A 227 -14.76 -8.33 -3.13
CA MET A 227 -15.93 -7.46 -3.27
C MET A 227 -16.29 -6.78 -1.94
N TYR A 228 -16.17 -7.51 -0.83
CA TYR A 228 -16.30 -6.97 0.52
C TYR A 228 -15.26 -5.88 0.80
N GLU A 229 -13.97 -6.18 0.57
CA GLU A 229 -12.86 -5.22 0.74
C GLU A 229 -12.97 -3.99 -0.17
N GLU A 230 -13.56 -4.13 -1.36
CA GLU A 230 -13.86 -3.00 -2.25
C GLU A 230 -14.81 -2.01 -1.58
N ALA A 231 -15.96 -2.49 -1.07
CA ALA A 231 -16.93 -1.65 -0.37
C ALA A 231 -16.35 -1.04 0.93
N ILE A 232 -15.65 -1.84 1.75
CA ILE A 232 -14.97 -1.35 2.97
C ILE A 232 -13.93 -0.27 2.64
N THR A 233 -13.19 -0.42 1.54
CA THR A 233 -12.22 0.61 1.11
C THR A 233 -12.95 1.87 0.64
N TYR A 234 -14.04 1.74 -0.10
CA TYR A 234 -14.79 2.89 -0.61
C TYR A 234 -15.36 3.76 0.52
N PHE A 235 -15.84 3.14 1.61
CA PHE A 235 -16.26 3.87 2.81
C PHE A 235 -15.14 4.71 3.43
N LYS A 236 -13.93 4.15 3.50
CA LYS A 236 -12.74 4.77 4.13
C LYS A 236 -12.07 5.81 3.22
N SER A 237 -11.94 5.53 1.92
CA SER A 237 -11.13 6.31 0.96
C SER A 237 -11.68 6.33 -0.48
N GLY A 238 -12.99 6.17 -0.66
CA GLY A 238 -13.65 6.31 -1.97
C GLY A 238 -13.57 7.72 -2.56
N LEU A 239 -13.89 7.83 -3.85
CA LEU A 239 -13.81 9.10 -4.59
C LEU A 239 -15.11 9.91 -4.56
N GLY A 240 -16.27 9.24 -4.54
CA GLY A 240 -17.59 9.87 -4.49
C GLY A 240 -18.15 10.07 -3.06
N ASN A 241 -19.32 10.68 -2.99
CA ASN A 241 -19.98 11.15 -1.76
C ASN A 241 -20.32 10.08 -0.71
N GLY A 242 -20.19 8.78 -1.01
CA GLY A 242 -20.37 7.69 -0.04
C GLY A 242 -19.15 7.39 0.84
N ARG A 243 -17.99 8.00 0.57
CA ARG A 243 -16.89 8.04 1.53
C ARG A 243 -17.34 8.84 2.76
N ILE A 244 -17.10 8.31 3.97
CA ILE A 244 -17.60 8.92 5.22
C ILE A 244 -17.13 10.38 5.45
N ASP A 245 -15.96 10.75 4.91
CA ASP A 245 -15.42 12.12 4.93
C ASP A 245 -16.13 13.11 4.01
N LEU A 246 -16.91 12.62 3.04
CA LEU A 246 -17.71 13.42 2.12
C LEU A 246 -19.20 13.34 2.51
N THR A 247 -19.66 12.18 2.98
CA THR A 247 -21.00 12.02 3.57
C THR A 247 -21.18 12.92 4.79
N VAL A 248 -20.27 12.84 5.78
CA VAL A 248 -20.29 13.64 7.02
C VAL A 248 -19.11 14.63 6.99
N TRP A 249 -19.15 15.53 6.02
CA TRP A 249 -18.02 16.39 5.63
C TRP A 249 -17.64 17.45 6.66
N LYS A 250 -18.57 17.89 7.52
CA LYS A 250 -18.35 19.03 8.41
C LYS A 250 -18.72 18.71 9.86
N LEU A 251 -17.71 18.67 10.73
CA LEU A 251 -17.88 18.55 12.18
C LEU A 251 -17.97 19.91 12.88
N TYR A 252 -18.69 19.92 13.99
CA TYR A 252 -18.84 21.00 14.97
C TYR A 252 -18.67 20.46 16.40
N THR A 253 -18.32 21.34 17.32
CA THR A 253 -18.47 21.11 18.76
C THR A 253 -19.47 22.12 19.30
N VAL A 254 -20.58 21.63 19.87
CA VAL A 254 -21.67 22.46 20.42
C VAL A 254 -21.93 21.97 21.85
N ASP A 255 -21.77 22.85 22.83
CA ASP A 255 -21.95 22.55 24.26
C ASP A 255 -21.14 21.34 24.78
N GLY A 256 -20.01 21.05 24.12
CA GLY A 256 -19.14 19.89 24.39
C GLY A 256 -19.44 18.64 23.56
N VAL A 257 -20.59 18.57 22.89
CA VAL A 257 -20.99 17.45 22.02
C VAL A 257 -20.44 17.65 20.61
N VAL A 258 -19.95 16.58 19.98
CA VAL A 258 -19.52 16.59 18.57
C VAL A 258 -20.71 16.25 17.67
N LEU A 259 -21.00 17.12 16.71
CA LEU A 259 -22.08 16.95 15.74
C LEU A 259 -21.53 17.08 14.32
N GLY A 260 -21.98 16.24 13.39
CA GLY A 260 -21.52 16.19 12.00
C GLY A 260 -22.63 16.47 10.98
N GLN A 261 -22.49 17.54 10.20
CA GLN A 261 -23.41 17.82 9.09
C GLN A 261 -23.24 16.77 7.98
N CYS A 262 -24.28 15.96 7.80
CA CYS A 262 -24.51 15.20 6.58
C CYS A 262 -24.61 16.17 5.39
N GLN A 263 -23.97 15.85 4.27
CA GLN A 263 -23.93 16.74 3.10
C GLN A 263 -25.35 17.04 2.56
N GLU A 264 -26.26 16.06 2.57
CA GLU A 264 -27.64 16.19 2.09
C GLU A 264 -28.54 17.08 2.98
N SER A 265 -28.06 17.54 4.14
CA SER A 265 -28.85 18.34 5.09
C SER A 265 -29.41 19.65 4.51
N GLY A 266 -28.77 20.22 3.49
CA GLY A 266 -29.27 21.41 2.78
C GLY A 266 -30.21 21.10 1.59
N ARG A 267 -30.39 19.82 1.25
CA ARG A 267 -31.29 19.34 0.20
C ARG A 267 -32.69 19.15 0.78
N ASP A 268 -32.88 18.09 1.56
CA ASP A 268 -34.05 17.79 2.36
C ASP A 268 -33.73 16.70 3.38
N GLN A 269 -34.52 16.62 4.44
CA GLN A 269 -34.30 15.64 5.52
C GLN A 269 -34.76 14.22 5.16
N GLY A 270 -35.51 14.05 4.07
CA GLY A 270 -35.88 12.72 3.56
C GLY A 270 -34.65 11.95 3.07
N HIS A 271 -33.71 12.66 2.42
CA HIS A 271 -32.43 12.11 2.00
C HIS A 271 -31.37 12.17 3.11
N ALA A 272 -31.28 13.24 3.90
CA ALA A 272 -30.34 13.29 5.03
C ALA A 272 -30.58 12.17 6.06
N THR A 273 -31.82 11.71 6.24
CA THR A 273 -32.14 10.51 7.07
C THR A 273 -32.03 9.18 6.31
N LEU A 274 -31.97 9.19 4.96
CA LEU A 274 -31.66 8.01 4.15
C LEU A 274 -30.18 7.63 4.29
N ASP A 275 -29.26 8.60 4.32
CA ASP A 275 -27.83 8.33 4.53
C ASP A 275 -27.58 7.47 5.78
N PHE A 276 -28.15 7.84 6.93
CA PHE A 276 -27.99 7.07 8.17
C PHE A 276 -28.73 5.72 8.14
N ALA A 277 -29.85 5.64 7.41
CA ALA A 277 -30.55 4.38 7.16
C ALA A 277 -29.80 3.43 6.19
N LEU A 278 -28.74 3.90 5.52
CA LEU A 278 -27.82 3.08 4.73
C LEU A 278 -26.51 2.81 5.49
N LEU A 279 -25.93 3.84 6.14
CA LEU A 279 -24.73 3.76 6.96
C LEU A 279 -24.87 2.78 8.13
N GLY A 280 -26.02 2.76 8.81
CA GLY A 280 -26.29 1.81 9.90
C GLY A 280 -26.19 0.35 9.44
N PRO A 281 -26.99 -0.08 8.44
CA PRO A 281 -26.87 -1.39 7.83
C PRO A 281 -25.48 -1.71 7.28
N PHE A 282 -24.82 -0.75 6.62
CA PHE A 282 -23.47 -0.92 6.09
C PHE A 282 -22.45 -1.23 7.20
N ALA A 283 -22.43 -0.41 8.25
CA ALA A 283 -21.54 -0.60 9.39
C ALA A 283 -21.88 -1.85 10.20
N GLN A 284 -23.16 -2.26 10.30
CA GLN A 284 -23.56 -3.49 11.00
C GLN A 284 -23.12 -4.75 10.24
N MET A 285 -23.24 -4.77 8.91
CA MET A 285 -22.72 -5.86 8.08
C MET A 285 -21.19 -5.96 8.17
N ALA A 286 -20.48 -4.83 8.21
CA ALA A 286 -19.03 -4.82 8.43
C ALA A 286 -18.65 -5.31 9.84
N TYR A 287 -19.36 -4.84 10.88
CA TYR A 287 -19.12 -5.18 12.27
C TYR A 287 -19.30 -6.68 12.55
N ASN A 288 -20.33 -7.31 11.96
CA ASN A 288 -20.56 -8.75 12.07
C ASN A 288 -19.54 -9.62 11.31
N GLN A 289 -18.68 -9.02 10.48
CA GLN A 289 -17.49 -9.64 9.88
C GLN A 289 -16.18 -9.28 10.61
N GLY A 290 -16.22 -8.32 11.54
CA GLY A 290 -15.08 -7.88 12.36
C GLY A 290 -14.52 -6.47 12.05
N ASP A 291 -15.00 -5.77 11.02
CA ASP A 291 -14.60 -4.38 10.71
C ASP A 291 -15.46 -3.39 11.51
N ASP A 292 -14.90 -2.77 12.55
CA ASP A 292 -15.59 -1.76 13.36
C ASP A 292 -15.66 -0.39 12.66
N LEU A 293 -16.57 -0.27 11.70
CA LEU A 293 -16.85 0.98 11.00
C LEU A 293 -17.66 1.98 11.84
N PHE A 294 -18.36 1.52 12.88
CA PHE A 294 -19.05 2.42 13.81
C PHE A 294 -18.03 3.23 14.64
N GLY A 295 -16.88 2.65 15.00
CA GLY A 295 -15.78 3.35 15.68
C GLY A 295 -14.91 4.23 14.76
N TYR A 296 -15.01 4.07 13.44
CA TYR A 296 -14.13 4.74 12.47
C TYR A 296 -14.22 6.27 12.51
N GLU A 297 -13.10 6.95 12.25
CA GLU A 297 -12.94 8.41 12.33
C GLU A 297 -13.53 9.02 13.63
N SER A 298 -13.20 8.40 14.78
CA SER A 298 -13.68 8.79 16.12
C SER A 298 -15.20 8.75 16.29
N ASN A 299 -15.84 7.69 15.77
CA ASN A 299 -17.30 7.51 15.71
C ASN A 299 -17.99 8.53 14.78
N LYS A 300 -17.49 8.71 13.55
CA LYS A 300 -18.01 9.72 12.62
C LYS A 300 -19.48 9.51 12.21
N ILE A 301 -19.95 8.25 12.20
CA ILE A 301 -21.37 7.93 11.99
C ILE A 301 -22.23 8.44 13.16
N LEU A 302 -21.79 8.29 14.43
CA LEU A 302 -22.50 8.83 15.62
C LEU A 302 -22.62 10.36 15.55
N ALA A 303 -21.53 11.06 15.24
CA ALA A 303 -21.56 12.52 15.11
C ALA A 303 -22.59 12.96 14.04
N GLY A 304 -22.65 12.23 12.92
CA GLY A 304 -23.65 12.43 11.88
C GLY A 304 -25.08 12.12 12.32
N SER A 305 -25.30 10.99 13.02
CA SER A 305 -26.64 10.59 13.47
C SER A 305 -27.19 11.54 14.53
N GLU A 306 -26.37 11.98 15.49
CA GLU A 306 -26.77 12.98 16.49
C GLU A 306 -27.16 14.32 15.85
N TYR A 307 -26.41 14.81 14.86
CA TYR A 307 -26.73 16.04 14.13
C TYR A 307 -28.09 15.92 13.42
N THR A 308 -28.26 14.86 12.63
CA THR A 308 -29.44 14.67 11.79
C THR A 308 -30.68 14.35 12.63
N ALA A 309 -30.54 13.55 13.68
CA ALA A 309 -31.60 13.28 14.65
C ALA A 309 -32.00 14.56 15.38
N LYS A 310 -31.05 15.34 15.90
CA LYS A 310 -31.30 16.62 16.57
C LYS A 310 -32.14 17.54 15.69
N TYR A 311 -31.73 17.73 14.44
CA TYR A 311 -32.47 18.60 13.52
C TYR A 311 -33.89 18.09 13.21
N ASN A 312 -34.06 16.77 13.05
CA ASN A 312 -35.37 16.18 12.75
C ASN A 312 -36.31 16.12 13.96
N LEU A 313 -35.79 16.17 15.19
CA LEU A 313 -36.57 16.38 16.42
C LEU A 313 -37.09 17.82 16.58
N GLY A 314 -36.77 18.72 15.65
CA GLY A 314 -37.21 20.13 15.67
C GLY A 314 -36.26 21.08 16.40
N GLU A 315 -35.16 20.59 16.96
CA GLU A 315 -34.07 21.40 17.52
C GLU A 315 -33.20 21.98 16.39
N ASP A 316 -32.57 23.13 16.61
CA ASP A 316 -31.69 23.74 15.62
C ASP A 316 -30.23 23.29 15.75
N VAL A 317 -29.52 23.30 14.62
CA VAL A 317 -28.12 22.84 14.47
C VAL A 317 -27.29 23.89 13.73
N PRO A 318 -25.98 23.99 13.97
CA PRO A 318 -25.10 24.80 13.14
C PRO A 318 -25.07 24.25 11.71
N TYR A 319 -24.97 25.14 10.72
CA TYR A 319 -24.89 24.76 9.31
C TYR A 319 -23.80 25.57 8.62
N THR A 320 -23.06 24.92 7.72
CA THR A 320 -22.10 25.55 6.82
C THR A 320 -22.54 25.28 5.40
N SER A 321 -22.46 26.32 4.55
CA SER A 321 -22.86 26.23 3.14
C SER A 321 -22.17 25.05 2.48
N TYR A 322 -22.95 24.11 1.96
CA TYR A 322 -22.45 23.00 1.14
C TYR A 322 -22.50 23.39 -0.34
N THR A 323 -21.55 22.91 -1.12
CA THR A 323 -21.45 23.15 -2.57
C THR A 323 -20.89 21.90 -3.22
N ASN A 324 -21.56 21.42 -4.27
CA ASN A 324 -21.04 20.42 -5.21
C ASN A 324 -21.04 20.99 -6.65
N SER A 325 -20.74 20.14 -7.64
CA SER A 325 -20.82 20.43 -9.09
C SER A 325 -22.11 21.13 -9.54
N ASP A 326 -23.24 20.84 -8.88
CA ASP A 326 -24.59 21.16 -9.35
C ASP A 326 -25.21 22.37 -8.63
N VAL A 327 -25.00 22.46 -7.31
CA VAL A 327 -25.79 23.34 -6.44
C VAL A 327 -24.99 23.78 -5.21
N THR A 328 -25.24 25.02 -4.79
CA THR A 328 -24.83 25.55 -3.48
C THR A 328 -26.05 25.64 -2.56
N GLN A 329 -25.99 24.94 -1.43
CA GLN A 329 -26.97 24.98 -0.37
C GLN A 329 -26.44 25.89 0.74
N SER A 330 -26.94 27.13 0.81
CA SER A 330 -26.48 28.14 1.76
C SER A 330 -27.16 28.07 3.14
N VAL A 331 -28.21 27.26 3.27
CA VAL A 331 -28.98 27.04 4.50
C VAL A 331 -29.39 25.57 4.63
N ILE A 332 -29.60 25.12 5.86
CA ILE A 332 -30.19 23.79 6.13
C ILE A 332 -31.66 23.75 5.68
N SER A 333 -32.09 22.62 5.11
CA SER A 333 -33.43 22.49 4.53
C SER A 333 -34.45 21.96 5.53
N ASN A 334 -35.50 22.75 5.78
CA ASN A 334 -36.68 22.32 6.55
C ASN A 334 -37.57 21.33 5.76
N ALA A 335 -37.29 21.06 4.48
CA ALA A 335 -38.08 20.11 3.70
C ALA A 335 -37.97 18.70 4.32
N SER A 336 -39.11 18.04 4.52
CA SER A 336 -39.22 16.72 5.17
C SER A 336 -38.68 16.63 6.61
N ARG A 337 -38.43 17.76 7.30
CA ARG A 337 -37.95 17.77 8.70
C ARG A 337 -38.95 17.07 9.62
N GLY A 338 -38.46 16.10 10.40
CA GLY A 338 -39.29 15.22 11.23
C GLY A 338 -39.84 13.99 10.49
N THR A 339 -39.23 13.60 9.36
CA THR A 339 -39.64 12.40 8.61
C THR A 339 -39.47 11.12 9.44
N ILE A 340 -40.49 10.26 9.39
CA ILE A 340 -40.54 8.99 10.14
C ILE A 340 -40.04 7.86 9.24
N ARG A 341 -38.94 7.22 9.65
CA ARG A 341 -38.16 6.24 8.86
C ARG A 341 -37.51 5.21 9.80
N PRO A 342 -37.60 3.90 9.54
CA PRO A 342 -36.95 2.88 10.36
C PRO A 342 -35.44 2.87 10.08
N ALA A 343 -34.64 3.06 11.13
CA ALA A 343 -33.17 3.18 11.06
C ALA A 343 -32.53 3.28 12.44
N TRP A 344 -33.22 3.95 13.38
CA TRP A 344 -32.60 4.52 14.57
C TRP A 344 -32.44 3.51 15.70
N GLU A 345 -33.25 2.43 15.71
CA GLU A 345 -33.06 1.29 16.63
C GLU A 345 -31.67 0.66 16.48
N LEU A 346 -31.18 0.48 15.25
CA LEU A 346 -29.86 -0.10 14.97
C LEU A 346 -28.73 0.80 15.48
N ILE A 347 -28.78 2.09 15.11
CA ILE A 347 -27.73 3.06 15.44
C ILE A 347 -27.66 3.28 16.96
N TYR A 348 -28.82 3.38 17.63
CA TYR A 348 -28.87 3.52 19.08
C TYR A 348 -28.44 2.25 19.81
N ALA A 349 -28.88 1.05 19.38
CA ALA A 349 -28.45 -0.20 20.01
C ALA A 349 -26.94 -0.39 19.93
N HIS A 350 -26.30 0.04 18.83
CA HIS A 350 -24.85 0.02 18.73
C HIS A 350 -24.18 1.04 19.67
N TYR A 351 -24.54 2.33 19.58
CA TYR A 351 -23.79 3.36 20.30
C TYR A 351 -24.16 3.49 21.79
N HIS A 352 -25.44 3.40 22.14
CA HIS A 352 -25.88 3.44 23.54
C HIS A 352 -25.76 2.07 24.19
N ASP A 353 -26.54 1.08 23.73
CA ASP A 353 -26.74 -0.17 24.48
C ASP A 353 -25.48 -1.06 24.50
N LEU A 354 -24.74 -1.13 23.38
CA LEU A 354 -23.52 -1.95 23.24
C LEU A 354 -22.22 -1.19 23.61
N LYS A 355 -22.10 0.09 23.25
CA LYS A 355 -20.85 0.87 23.43
C LYS A 355 -20.87 1.83 24.63
N GLY A 356 -22.04 2.13 25.23
CA GLY A 356 -22.17 3.03 26.37
C GLY A 356 -21.87 4.50 26.07
N LEU A 357 -22.00 4.94 24.82
CA LEU A 357 -21.73 6.30 24.37
C LEU A 357 -22.99 7.17 24.40
N ASP A 358 -22.81 8.48 24.60
CA ASP A 358 -23.92 9.44 24.49
C ASP A 358 -24.39 9.54 23.03
N SER A 359 -25.61 9.07 22.81
CA SER A 359 -26.35 9.16 21.55
C SER A 359 -27.78 9.64 21.82
N LYS A 360 -27.91 10.68 22.67
CA LYS A 360 -29.16 11.25 23.15
C LYS A 360 -30.17 11.54 22.03
N TYR A 361 -29.77 12.25 20.99
CA TYR A 361 -30.71 12.68 19.94
C TYR A 361 -31.10 11.50 19.03
N THR A 362 -30.16 10.59 18.72
CA THR A 362 -30.42 9.31 18.04
C THR A 362 -31.46 8.50 18.83
N GLY A 363 -31.35 8.44 20.16
CA GLY A 363 -32.31 7.78 21.04
C GLY A 363 -33.69 8.43 21.07
N GLN A 364 -33.74 9.76 21.15
CA GLN A 364 -35.00 10.51 21.08
C GLN A 364 -35.70 10.34 19.71
N MET A 365 -34.94 10.27 18.62
CA MET A 365 -35.48 10.02 17.27
C MET A 365 -35.96 8.58 17.11
N ARG A 366 -35.24 7.61 17.69
CA ARG A 366 -35.67 6.20 17.85
C ARG A 366 -37.00 6.10 18.61
N ASP A 367 -37.17 6.86 19.69
CA ASP A 367 -38.43 6.88 20.46
C ASP A 367 -39.59 7.53 19.69
N LEU A 368 -39.33 8.63 18.97
CA LEU A 368 -40.31 9.27 18.09
C LEU A 368 -40.76 8.35 16.95
N VAL A 369 -39.82 7.72 16.25
CA VAL A 369 -40.15 6.78 15.17
C VAL A 369 -40.96 5.60 15.71
N ASN A 370 -40.64 5.09 16.90
CA ASN A 370 -41.44 4.06 17.55
C ASN A 370 -42.86 4.53 17.91
N SER A 371 -43.04 5.73 18.49
CA SER A 371 -44.37 6.22 18.86
C SER A 371 -45.27 6.40 17.63
N GLU A 372 -44.74 6.99 16.55
CA GLU A 372 -45.47 7.19 15.30
C GLU A 372 -45.69 5.88 14.51
N SER A 373 -44.88 4.83 14.78
CA SER A 373 -45.03 3.50 14.16
C SER A 373 -45.94 2.54 14.95
N GLY A 374 -46.64 3.02 15.99
CA GLY A 374 -47.53 2.18 16.81
C GLY A 374 -46.84 1.39 17.93
N GLY A 375 -45.65 1.82 18.33
CA GLY A 375 -44.87 1.28 19.46
C GLY A 375 -43.64 0.44 19.08
N ALA A 376 -43.37 0.25 17.79
CA ALA A 376 -42.20 -0.45 17.26
C ALA A 376 -41.96 -0.09 15.79
N GLU A 377 -40.70 -0.05 15.33
CA GLU A 377 -40.34 0.05 13.91
C GLU A 377 -40.99 -1.10 13.11
N GLY A 378 -41.75 -0.75 12.07
CA GLY A 378 -42.30 -1.67 11.08
C GLY A 378 -41.34 -1.94 9.91
N GLY A 379 -41.85 -2.52 8.83
CA GLY A 379 -41.07 -2.83 7.63
C GLY A 379 -41.84 -2.53 6.35
N GLY A 380 -41.68 -3.38 5.32
CA GLY A 380 -42.18 -3.13 3.95
C GLY A 380 -43.62 -2.61 3.88
N GLY A 381 -43.77 -1.37 3.40
CA GLY A 381 -45.06 -0.71 3.22
C GLY A 381 -45.66 -0.02 4.46
N ASN A 382 -45.10 -0.23 5.66
CA ASN A 382 -45.55 0.48 6.87
C ASN A 382 -45.28 1.99 6.79
N TYR A 383 -44.25 2.41 6.04
CA TYR A 383 -43.85 3.80 5.83
C TYR A 383 -44.32 4.37 4.47
N GLY A 384 -45.38 3.79 3.91
CA GLY A 384 -46.03 4.24 2.68
C GLY A 384 -45.82 3.29 1.47
N PRO A 385 -46.62 3.46 0.40
CA PRO A 385 -46.66 2.52 -0.73
C PRO A 385 -45.60 2.78 -1.83
N ASN A 386 -44.76 3.81 -1.66
CA ASN A 386 -43.76 4.26 -2.65
C ASN A 386 -42.33 3.91 -2.18
N SER A 387 -41.32 4.03 -3.06
CA SER A 387 -39.90 3.69 -2.77
C SER A 387 -39.43 4.08 -1.36
N GLY A 388 -39.73 5.30 -0.90
CA GLY A 388 -39.31 5.80 0.41
C GLY A 388 -39.69 4.91 1.61
N GLY A 389 -40.79 4.16 1.51
CA GLY A 389 -41.22 3.18 2.52
C GLY A 389 -40.60 1.78 2.36
N TYR A 390 -39.64 1.65 1.44
CA TYR A 390 -38.92 0.44 1.07
C TYR A 390 -37.42 0.69 0.79
N ASP A 391 -36.84 1.87 1.09
CA ASP A 391 -35.39 2.05 0.97
C ASP A 391 -34.61 1.31 2.09
N GLN A 392 -35.32 0.89 3.15
CA GLN A 392 -34.79 0.26 4.37
C GLN A 392 -35.69 -0.92 4.78
N LEU A 393 -35.09 -2.06 5.14
CA LEU A 393 -35.83 -3.30 5.47
C LEU A 393 -36.77 -3.18 6.69
N GLY A 394 -36.34 -2.43 7.69
CA GLY A 394 -37.09 -2.19 8.94
C GLY A 394 -37.12 -3.37 9.92
N TYR A 395 -38.13 -3.34 10.79
CA TYR A 395 -38.33 -4.20 11.97
C TYR A 395 -37.26 -4.06 13.05
N GLY A 396 -36.60 -2.90 13.17
CA GLY A 396 -35.45 -2.70 14.05
C GLY A 396 -35.72 -2.91 15.55
N THR A 397 -36.92 -2.60 16.03
CA THR A 397 -37.32 -2.86 17.44
C THR A 397 -37.39 -4.33 17.78
N LEU A 398 -37.74 -5.19 16.81
CA LEU A 398 -37.68 -6.64 16.95
C LEU A 398 -36.23 -7.12 16.80
N ALA A 399 -35.51 -6.61 15.79
CA ALA A 399 -34.20 -7.14 15.42
C ALA A 399 -33.04 -6.70 16.33
N PHE A 400 -32.87 -5.39 16.55
CA PHE A 400 -31.63 -4.81 17.06
C PHE A 400 -31.68 -4.41 18.54
N ARG A 401 -32.87 -4.24 19.14
CA ARG A 401 -32.99 -3.83 20.53
C ARG A 401 -32.32 -4.85 21.48
N LEU A 402 -31.51 -4.33 22.42
CA LEU A 402 -30.81 -5.05 23.48
C LEU A 402 -31.42 -4.75 24.87
N GLU A 403 -30.92 -5.39 25.93
CA GLU A 403 -31.23 -5.05 27.32
C GLU A 403 -30.07 -4.33 28.03
N GLU A 404 -30.39 -3.45 29.00
CA GLU A 404 -29.44 -2.68 29.83
C GLU A 404 -28.38 -3.52 30.57
N SER A 405 -28.53 -4.86 30.59
CA SER A 405 -27.61 -5.79 31.27
C SER A 405 -26.79 -6.70 30.33
N GLU A 406 -26.98 -6.62 29.01
CA GLU A 406 -26.19 -7.43 28.05
C GLU A 406 -24.80 -6.83 27.76
N SER A 407 -24.59 -5.55 28.06
CA SER A 407 -23.38 -4.75 27.78
C SER A 407 -22.08 -5.30 28.39
N GLU A 408 -22.12 -5.97 29.55
CA GLU A 408 -20.91 -6.59 30.13
C GLU A 408 -20.46 -7.86 29.38
N SER A 409 -21.36 -8.52 28.63
CA SER A 409 -21.16 -9.90 28.16
C SER A 409 -20.36 -10.07 26.86
N VAL A 410 -20.25 -9.03 26.03
CA VAL A 410 -19.59 -9.06 24.72
C VAL A 410 -18.11 -8.66 24.78
N SER A 411 -17.66 -8.06 25.90
CA SER A 411 -16.35 -7.41 26.02
C SER A 411 -15.12 -8.36 26.01
N THR A 412 -15.29 -9.68 26.14
CA THR A 412 -14.18 -10.65 26.21
C THR A 412 -13.80 -11.26 24.86
N GLY A 413 -13.69 -10.44 23.82
CA GLY A 413 -13.26 -10.84 22.47
C GLY A 413 -11.77 -10.61 22.17
N ALA A 414 -11.18 -9.51 22.64
CA ALA A 414 -9.77 -9.17 22.39
C ALA A 414 -9.17 -8.25 23.48
N ALA A 415 -8.26 -8.78 24.32
CA ALA A 415 -7.43 -7.98 25.22
C ALA A 415 -6.10 -8.67 25.56
N SER A 416 -5.03 -7.88 25.67
CA SER A 416 -3.64 -8.32 25.83
C SER A 416 -3.32 -8.98 27.19
N LEU A 417 -2.33 -9.87 27.19
CA LEU A 417 -1.72 -10.46 28.40
C LEU A 417 -0.68 -9.50 29.02
N THR A 418 -1.07 -8.65 29.96
CA THR A 418 -0.14 -7.93 30.85
C THR A 418 -0.36 -8.32 32.32
N ALA A 419 0.55 -9.14 32.86
CA ALA A 419 0.43 -9.73 34.19
C ALA A 419 0.98 -8.83 35.31
N THR A 420 0.18 -7.88 35.81
CA THR A 420 0.53 -7.08 37.00
C THR A 420 0.49 -7.94 38.28
N ARG A 421 1.66 -8.09 38.92
CA ARG A 421 1.92 -9.09 39.96
C ARG A 421 1.55 -8.60 41.37
N GLY A 422 0.26 -8.43 41.65
CA GLY A 422 -0.23 -8.05 42.98
C GLY A 422 0.15 -9.05 44.09
N ARG A 423 1.07 -8.67 44.98
CA ARG A 423 1.44 -9.48 46.16
C ARG A 423 0.78 -8.89 47.41
N LYS A 424 0.20 -9.76 48.24
CA LYS A 424 -0.57 -9.39 49.45
C LYS A 424 0.22 -8.47 50.38
N GLY A 425 -0.39 -7.36 50.79
CA GLY A 425 -0.01 -6.68 52.02
C GLY A 425 -0.49 -7.45 53.26
N ASN A 426 0.25 -7.32 54.35
CA ASN A 426 -0.16 -7.74 55.69
C ASN A 426 0.40 -6.70 56.68
N GLN A 427 -0.31 -6.39 57.75
CA GLN A 427 0.08 -5.35 58.71
C GLN A 427 1.34 -5.74 59.51
N LEU A 428 2.14 -4.75 59.97
CA LEU A 428 2.36 -4.46 61.40
C LEU A 428 3.33 -3.26 61.65
N THR A 429 2.86 -2.30 62.45
CA THR A 429 3.55 -1.44 63.43
C THR A 429 5.05 -1.04 63.31
N GLY A 430 5.30 0.27 63.20
CA GLY A 430 5.99 1.07 64.24
C GLY A 430 7.50 1.38 64.12
N GLY A 431 7.93 2.54 64.66
CA GLY A 431 9.32 2.83 65.06
C GLY A 431 10.11 3.84 64.21
N ASP A 432 9.91 5.13 64.48
CA ASP A 432 10.89 6.19 64.89
C ASP A 432 12.36 6.26 64.35
N ASP A 433 12.83 7.50 64.25
CA ASP A 433 14.21 8.04 64.42
C ASP A 433 15.36 7.87 63.38
N ASP A 434 15.65 9.02 62.72
CA ASP A 434 16.94 9.76 62.67
C ASP A 434 18.25 9.33 61.91
N LEU A 435 18.79 10.35 61.20
CA LEU A 435 20.20 10.80 61.03
C LEU A 435 21.32 9.97 60.31
N LEU A 436 21.80 10.58 59.19
CA LEU A 436 23.21 10.91 58.84
C LEU A 436 24.27 9.87 58.35
N VAL A 437 24.82 10.18 57.16
CA VAL A 437 26.28 10.26 56.79
C VAL A 437 27.14 9.00 56.50
N GLY A 438 28.04 9.12 55.50
CA GLY A 438 29.15 8.20 55.15
C GLY A 438 28.92 7.48 53.80
N SER A 439 29.70 7.55 52.72
CA SER A 439 31.10 7.92 52.38
C SER A 439 32.09 6.75 52.17
N ASP A 440 32.94 6.92 51.14
CA ASP A 440 34.14 6.13 50.77
C ASP A 440 33.92 4.68 50.24
N VAL A 441 34.58 4.13 49.19
CA VAL A 441 35.85 4.31 48.42
C VAL A 441 36.89 3.19 48.72
N ASP A 442 37.75 2.90 47.72
CA ASP A 442 38.94 2.01 47.72
C ASP A 442 38.70 0.46 47.75
N ARG A 443 39.55 -0.43 47.19
CA ARG A 443 40.55 -0.32 46.08
C ARG A 443 41.15 -1.68 45.64
N VAL A 444 41.64 -1.74 44.38
CA VAL A 444 42.89 -2.39 43.87
C VAL A 444 43.32 -3.80 44.31
N ASN A 445 43.54 -4.71 43.32
CA ASN A 445 44.80 -5.45 43.03
C ASN A 445 44.60 -6.52 41.90
N SER A 446 45.62 -7.11 41.26
CA SER A 446 46.79 -6.59 40.49
C SER A 446 47.58 -7.77 39.84
N VAL A 447 48.48 -7.48 38.85
CA VAL A 447 49.63 -8.34 38.42
C VAL A 447 49.29 -9.67 37.67
N SER A 448 50.00 -10.21 36.67
CA SER A 448 51.33 -9.92 36.05
C SER A 448 51.42 -10.23 34.53
N VAL A 449 52.56 -9.88 33.92
CA VAL A 449 52.96 -10.13 32.51
C VAL A 449 53.80 -11.42 32.36
N ARG A 450 53.72 -12.10 31.20
CA ARG A 450 54.80 -12.96 30.65
C ARG A 450 54.93 -12.85 29.11
N THR A 451 56.11 -13.19 28.61
CA THR A 451 56.57 -13.07 27.20
C THR A 451 57.22 -14.41 26.76
N ILE A 452 57.69 -14.52 25.49
CA ILE A 452 58.49 -15.62 24.88
C ILE A 452 57.58 -16.74 24.28
N ALA A 453 57.80 -17.33 23.10
CA ALA A 453 58.96 -17.33 22.17
C ALA A 453 58.62 -17.22 20.67
N THR A 454 59.64 -17.00 19.84
CA THR A 454 59.64 -17.22 18.38
C THR A 454 60.15 -18.63 18.06
N ILE A 455 59.64 -19.28 17.00
CA ILE A 455 60.30 -20.41 16.30
C ILE A 455 60.36 -20.09 14.80
N LYS A 456 61.41 -20.57 14.11
CA LYS A 456 61.68 -20.33 12.69
C LYS A 456 61.31 -21.54 11.81
N ASN A 457 61.24 -21.26 10.51
CA ASN A 457 61.35 -22.11 9.32
C ASN A 457 61.71 -23.59 9.52
N ASP A 458 61.20 -24.42 8.62
CA ASP A 458 62.13 -25.19 7.78
C ASP A 458 61.67 -25.27 6.32
N THR A 459 62.58 -25.65 5.42
CA THR A 459 62.40 -25.63 3.95
C THR A 459 62.93 -26.93 3.34
N ILE A 460 62.30 -27.50 2.30
CA ILE A 460 63.01 -28.41 1.35
C ILE A 460 62.32 -28.50 -0.02
N ALA A 461 63.11 -28.88 -1.02
CA ALA A 461 62.85 -28.76 -2.46
C ALA A 461 61.79 -29.72 -3.05
N GLY A 462 61.27 -29.37 -4.23
CA GLY A 462 60.73 -30.33 -5.21
C GLY A 462 61.75 -30.66 -6.31
N PRO A 463 61.33 -31.32 -7.42
CA PRO A 463 62.03 -31.10 -8.69
C PRO A 463 61.13 -30.96 -9.94
N ALA A 464 61.45 -29.92 -10.72
CA ALA A 464 61.42 -29.77 -12.17
C ALA A 464 60.51 -30.64 -13.09
N GLY A 465 59.66 -29.94 -13.86
CA GLY A 465 59.09 -30.40 -15.14
C GLY A 465 57.96 -29.47 -15.63
N GLY A 466 57.91 -28.98 -16.88
CA GLY A 466 58.87 -29.20 -17.96
C GLY A 466 58.49 -28.63 -19.34
N ALA A 467 57.72 -27.53 -19.45
CA ALA A 467 57.33 -26.96 -20.75
C ALA A 467 57.31 -25.41 -20.75
N LYS A 468 57.94 -24.80 -21.76
CA LYS A 468 57.72 -23.40 -22.17
C LYS A 468 56.90 -23.41 -23.45
N LEU A 469 55.95 -22.49 -23.62
CA LEU A 469 55.51 -22.00 -24.93
C LEU A 469 54.93 -20.57 -24.81
N ASN A 470 54.93 -19.84 -25.92
CA ASN A 470 54.98 -18.37 -25.94
C ASN A 470 53.72 -17.64 -25.45
N ALA A 471 53.93 -16.56 -24.71
CA ALA A 471 52.92 -15.53 -24.45
C ALA A 471 52.84 -14.49 -25.59
N THR A 472 52.54 -14.93 -26.82
CA THR A 472 52.19 -14.06 -27.96
C THR A 472 51.54 -14.87 -29.09
N GLU A 473 50.21 -15.11 -29.04
CA GLU A 473 49.28 -15.17 -30.21
C GLU A 473 47.82 -15.58 -29.87
N VAL A 474 47.14 -14.89 -28.94
CA VAL A 474 45.65 -14.83 -28.93
C VAL A 474 45.20 -13.40 -28.57
N ALA A 475 45.43 -12.45 -29.48
CA ALA A 475 45.11 -11.04 -29.26
C ALA A 475 44.52 -10.37 -30.52
N LYS A 476 43.44 -10.95 -31.08
CA LYS A 476 42.70 -10.40 -32.22
C LYS A 476 41.18 -10.51 -32.04
N ARG A 477 40.56 -9.37 -31.73
CA ARG A 477 39.13 -9.01 -31.93
C ARG A 477 38.07 -10.04 -31.54
N VAL A 478 37.47 -9.84 -30.36
CA VAL A 478 36.08 -10.21 -30.06
C VAL A 478 35.25 -8.92 -30.07
N PRO A 479 34.04 -8.87 -30.67
CA PRO A 479 33.18 -7.68 -30.64
C PRO A 479 32.59 -7.38 -29.25
N ALA A 480 32.14 -6.13 -29.04
CA ALA A 480 31.79 -5.60 -27.71
C ALA A 480 30.35 -5.92 -27.23
N HIS A 481 29.72 -7.00 -27.72
CA HIS A 481 28.28 -7.26 -27.53
C HIS A 481 27.94 -8.67 -26.97
N THR A 482 28.92 -9.45 -26.50
CA THR A 482 28.72 -10.90 -26.27
C THR A 482 29.31 -11.38 -24.93
N LEU A 483 28.82 -10.82 -23.81
CA LEU A 483 29.32 -11.19 -22.47
C LEU A 483 28.30 -10.97 -21.32
N TRP A 484 27.00 -10.98 -21.62
CA TRP A 484 25.91 -10.99 -20.65
C TRP A 484 25.07 -12.27 -20.87
N SER A 485 24.91 -13.07 -19.82
CA SER A 485 24.03 -14.26 -19.80
C SER A 485 23.50 -14.46 -18.37
N PHE A 486 22.20 -14.65 -18.22
CA PHE A 486 21.53 -14.85 -16.93
C PHE A 486 21.46 -16.34 -16.55
N PRO A 487 21.10 -16.68 -15.29
CA PRO A 487 20.61 -18.00 -14.92
C PRO A 487 19.11 -18.13 -15.26
N ASP A 488 18.77 -19.06 -16.15
CA ASP A 488 17.44 -19.23 -16.74
C ASP A 488 16.42 -19.87 -15.75
N ARG A 489 15.94 -19.10 -14.74
CA ARG A 489 14.86 -19.53 -13.81
C ARG A 489 13.92 -18.44 -13.30
N VAL A 490 14.44 -17.28 -12.88
CA VAL A 490 13.66 -16.32 -12.07
C VAL A 490 12.49 -15.69 -12.84
N ILE A 491 12.64 -15.52 -14.16
CA ILE A 491 11.59 -14.97 -15.03
C ILE A 491 10.56 -16.05 -15.38
N ASP A 492 11.02 -17.26 -15.68
CA ASP A 492 10.15 -18.41 -15.97
C ASP A 492 9.28 -18.80 -14.77
N GLU A 493 9.80 -18.69 -13.54
CA GLU A 493 9.04 -18.88 -12.31
C GLU A 493 7.92 -17.83 -12.18
N GLN A 494 8.18 -16.54 -12.48
CA GLN A 494 7.16 -15.49 -12.42
C GLN A 494 6.11 -15.57 -13.54
N LEU A 495 6.49 -16.05 -14.74
CA LEU A 495 5.54 -16.32 -15.82
C LEU A 495 4.70 -17.57 -15.52
N ALA A 496 5.31 -18.62 -14.98
CA ALA A 496 4.60 -19.83 -14.57
C ALA A 496 3.58 -19.56 -13.45
N ASP A 497 3.89 -18.68 -12.49
CA ASP A 497 2.91 -18.28 -11.45
C ASP A 497 1.69 -17.55 -12.03
N LEU A 498 1.86 -16.80 -13.14
CA LEU A 498 0.76 -16.16 -13.87
C LEU A 498 -0.04 -17.17 -14.72
N GLU A 499 0.62 -18.10 -15.41
CA GLU A 499 -0.05 -19.13 -16.22
C GLU A 499 -0.82 -20.16 -15.36
N ASN A 500 -0.28 -20.52 -14.19
CA ASN A 500 -0.96 -21.38 -13.22
C ASN A 500 -2.17 -20.69 -12.55
N ALA A 501 -2.28 -19.36 -12.63
CA ALA A 501 -3.39 -18.61 -12.03
C ALA A 501 -4.69 -18.63 -12.86
N GLY A 502 -4.67 -19.07 -14.13
CA GLY A 502 -5.88 -19.15 -14.94
C GLY A 502 -5.74 -19.86 -16.29
N CYS A 503 -6.30 -21.07 -16.40
CA CYS A 503 -6.46 -21.81 -17.65
C CYS A 503 -7.93 -22.13 -17.90
N GLY A 504 -8.49 -21.73 -19.06
CA GLY A 504 -9.93 -21.85 -19.33
C GLY A 504 -10.39 -21.69 -20.79
N GLY A 505 -9.52 -21.94 -21.77
CA GLY A 505 -9.82 -21.77 -23.22
C GLY A 505 -9.58 -20.33 -23.72
N ILE A 506 -9.45 -20.07 -25.02
CA ILE A 506 -9.69 -20.93 -26.20
C ILE A 506 -8.43 -21.03 -27.08
N ASP A 507 -8.29 -22.14 -27.80
CA ASP A 507 -7.08 -22.60 -28.49
C ASP A 507 -6.60 -21.75 -29.69
N GLY A 508 -5.27 -21.69 -29.83
CA GLY A 508 -4.54 -21.34 -31.05
C GLY A 508 -3.15 -21.96 -30.98
N GLU A 509 -2.80 -22.87 -31.92
CA GLU A 509 -1.65 -23.77 -31.75
C GLU A 509 -0.26 -23.08 -31.76
N PRO A 510 0.75 -23.68 -31.09
CA PRO A 510 2.00 -22.99 -30.75
C PRO A 510 3.11 -23.12 -31.80
N SER A 511 3.98 -22.11 -31.85
CA SER A 511 5.31 -22.21 -32.47
C SER A 511 6.41 -21.80 -31.49
N SER A 512 6.97 -22.77 -30.78
CA SER A 512 8.07 -22.58 -29.83
C SER A 512 9.41 -22.28 -30.53
N SER A 513 9.86 -21.02 -30.46
CA SER A 513 11.28 -20.67 -30.62
C SER A 513 11.58 -19.34 -29.91
N GLY A 514 12.02 -19.40 -28.65
CA GLY A 514 12.23 -18.22 -27.80
C GLY A 514 13.43 -17.35 -28.22
N PRO A 515 13.29 -16.01 -28.24
CA PRO A 515 14.40 -15.10 -28.56
C PRO A 515 14.55 -13.91 -27.59
N PHE A 516 14.69 -14.13 -26.28
CA PHE A 516 15.00 -13.07 -25.29
C PHE A 516 16.50 -12.98 -24.95
N GLY A 517 17.35 -13.13 -25.96
CA GLY A 517 18.77 -12.76 -25.89
C GLY A 517 18.99 -11.40 -26.55
N VAL A 518 19.51 -10.43 -25.80
CA VAL A 518 19.90 -9.14 -26.39
C VAL A 518 21.11 -9.36 -27.30
N PHE A 519 20.96 -9.00 -28.58
CA PHE A 519 21.89 -9.20 -29.70
C PHE A 519 21.99 -10.62 -30.29
N SER A 520 22.00 -10.66 -31.64
CA SER A 520 22.15 -11.88 -32.44
C SER A 520 23.60 -12.09 -32.88
N VAL A 521 24.10 -13.34 -32.79
CA VAL A 521 25.46 -13.70 -33.21
C VAL A 521 25.46 -14.10 -34.69
N SER A 522 26.09 -13.27 -35.53
CA SER A 522 26.37 -13.61 -36.93
C SER A 522 27.67 -14.41 -37.06
N SER A 523 27.60 -15.64 -37.58
CA SER A 523 28.78 -16.45 -37.93
C SER A 523 28.73 -16.96 -39.37
N LEU A 524 29.59 -16.38 -40.21
CA LEU A 524 30.06 -16.98 -41.47
C LEU A 524 30.97 -18.18 -41.14
N SER A 525 31.11 -19.24 -41.94
CA SER A 525 30.38 -19.71 -43.15
C SER A 525 30.82 -21.17 -43.44
N VAL A 526 30.28 -21.80 -44.50
CA VAL A 526 31.00 -22.38 -45.67
C VAL A 526 30.11 -23.42 -46.39
N HIS A 527 30.24 -23.49 -47.73
CA HIS A 527 29.56 -24.38 -48.70
C HIS A 527 28.04 -24.14 -48.94
N ASP A 528 27.52 -24.28 -50.18
CA ASP A 528 28.14 -24.04 -51.50
C ASP A 528 27.08 -23.89 -52.62
N GLN A 529 27.46 -23.25 -53.72
CA GLN A 529 26.90 -23.32 -55.09
C GLN A 529 25.45 -22.86 -55.43
N GLN A 530 25.39 -22.13 -56.56
CA GLN A 530 24.34 -22.07 -57.62
C GLN A 530 23.02 -21.28 -57.44
N ARG A 531 22.98 -20.14 -58.17
CA ARG A 531 21.83 -19.56 -58.93
C ARG A 531 21.49 -20.44 -60.15
N PRO A 532 20.37 -20.25 -60.92
CA PRO A 532 19.58 -19.03 -61.22
C PRO A 532 18.06 -19.18 -60.84
N THR A 533 17.04 -18.41 -61.24
CA THR A 533 16.68 -17.46 -62.35
C THR A 533 15.70 -16.37 -61.82
N GLU A 534 15.64 -15.12 -62.32
CA GLU A 534 14.75 -14.56 -63.39
C GLU A 534 13.23 -14.84 -63.23
N SER A 535 12.27 -13.94 -63.53
CA SER A 535 12.29 -12.48 -63.88
C SER A 535 10.84 -11.89 -63.94
N VAL A 536 10.69 -10.56 -64.19
CA VAL A 536 9.52 -9.85 -64.84
C VAL A 536 8.17 -9.82 -64.06
N GLU A 537 7.20 -8.89 -64.18
CA GLU A 537 7.01 -7.41 -64.38
C GLU A 537 5.54 -7.09 -63.88
N GLN A 538 4.82 -5.96 -64.00
CA GLN A 538 4.94 -4.64 -64.67
C GLN A 538 4.14 -3.55 -63.88
N ILE A 539 3.68 -2.48 -64.56
CA ILE A 539 2.96 -1.27 -64.04
C ILE A 539 1.85 -0.89 -65.05
N PRO A 540 0.65 -0.41 -64.64
CA PRO A 540 0.17 0.91 -65.09
C PRO A 540 -0.64 1.73 -64.04
N ARG A 541 -0.99 2.97 -64.41
CA ARG A 541 -1.49 4.09 -63.55
C ARG A 541 -2.88 4.62 -63.96
N SER A 542 -3.35 5.66 -63.24
CA SER A 542 -4.14 6.83 -63.71
C SER A 542 -5.68 6.73 -63.63
N ASN A 543 -6.49 7.81 -63.47
CA ASN A 543 -6.21 9.23 -63.18
C ASN A 543 -7.50 10.01 -62.75
N ASN A 544 -7.33 11.21 -62.14
CA ASN A 544 -8.27 12.37 -62.13
C ASN A 544 -9.63 12.25 -61.37
N THR A 545 -10.35 13.30 -60.90
CA THR A 545 -10.19 14.78 -60.98
C THR A 545 -10.92 15.53 -59.83
N SER A 546 -10.47 16.77 -59.49
CA SER A 546 -11.18 18.00 -58.99
C SER A 546 -12.59 17.94 -58.33
N ASP A 547 -12.96 18.85 -57.41
CA ASP A 547 -13.02 20.32 -57.59
C ASP A 547 -13.37 21.15 -56.31
N LYS A 548 -13.04 22.46 -56.31
CA LYS A 548 -13.43 23.61 -55.41
C LYS A 548 -13.41 23.48 -53.85
N SER A 549 -13.02 24.44 -52.99
CA SER A 549 -12.49 25.85 -53.00
C SER A 549 -13.40 26.94 -52.38
N ASP A 550 -13.06 27.44 -51.19
CA ASP A 550 -13.06 28.87 -50.76
C ASP A 550 -12.86 29.00 -49.22
N SER A 551 -12.58 30.18 -48.65
CA SER A 551 -11.33 30.97 -48.69
C SER A 551 -11.34 32.07 -47.60
N MET A 552 -10.17 32.69 -47.34
CA MET A 552 -9.97 33.89 -46.48
C MET A 552 -10.12 33.67 -44.94
N ILE A 553 -9.57 34.49 -44.02
CA ILE A 553 -8.66 35.66 -44.15
C ILE A 553 -7.65 35.78 -42.98
N TYR A 554 -6.64 36.64 -43.19
CA TYR A 554 -5.57 37.12 -42.29
C TYR A 554 -6.04 37.76 -40.96
N ARG A 555 -5.20 37.82 -39.89
CA ARG A 555 -4.07 38.77 -39.78
C ARG A 555 -3.04 38.48 -38.66
N HIS A 556 -1.79 38.88 -38.89
CA HIS A 556 -0.71 38.95 -37.88
C HIS A 556 -0.90 40.07 -36.85
N GLY A 557 -0.25 39.92 -35.70
CA GLY A 557 0.07 41.01 -34.77
C GLY A 557 1.33 40.66 -33.97
N SER A 558 2.51 41.05 -34.45
CA SER A 558 3.77 40.88 -33.72
C SER A 558 4.02 42.08 -32.79
N TYR A 559 4.38 41.82 -31.54
CA TYR A 559 5.07 42.77 -30.67
C TYR A 559 6.22 42.06 -29.94
N ASP A 560 7.28 42.81 -29.67
CA ASP A 560 8.59 42.30 -29.32
C ASP A 560 9.07 42.87 -27.96
N MET A 561 9.98 42.12 -27.31
CA MET A 561 10.75 42.44 -26.10
C MET A 561 10.07 43.10 -24.89
N SER A 562 10.15 42.42 -23.74
CA SER A 562 11.10 42.86 -22.69
C SER A 562 11.29 41.77 -21.63
N SER A 563 12.44 41.82 -20.93
CA SER A 563 12.83 40.85 -19.92
C SER A 563 12.55 41.35 -18.50
N SER A 564 11.98 40.47 -17.66
CA SER A 564 12.19 40.51 -16.21
C SER A 564 11.95 39.13 -15.59
N SER A 565 12.58 38.86 -14.46
CA SER A 565 12.67 37.54 -13.84
C SER A 565 11.68 37.34 -12.69
N THR A 566 10.90 36.25 -12.68
CA THR A 566 10.21 35.73 -11.48
C THR A 566 9.75 34.26 -11.66
N ASN A 567 10.71 33.32 -11.72
CA ASN A 567 10.40 31.89 -11.75
C ASN A 567 9.92 31.40 -10.37
N HIS A 568 8.62 31.56 -10.04
CA HIS A 568 8.04 30.90 -8.85
C HIS A 568 6.52 30.60 -8.87
N SER A 569 5.77 31.00 -9.89
CA SER A 569 4.28 30.87 -9.91
C SER A 569 3.72 29.69 -10.70
N LEU A 570 4.52 29.02 -11.54
CA LEU A 570 3.97 28.13 -12.58
C LEU A 570 3.35 26.81 -12.06
N VAL A 571 3.84 26.28 -10.94
CA VAL A 571 3.38 24.99 -10.38
C VAL A 571 1.91 25.06 -9.95
N GLY A 572 1.46 26.18 -9.40
CA GLY A 572 0.08 26.36 -8.92
C GLY A 572 -0.97 26.53 -10.01
N SER A 573 -0.57 26.81 -11.26
CA SER A 573 -1.50 27.13 -12.35
C SER A 573 -1.78 25.98 -13.33
N ILE A 574 -0.98 24.90 -13.31
CA ILE A 574 -1.11 23.79 -14.27
C ILE A 574 -2.20 22.77 -13.82
N CYS A 575 -2.56 22.77 -12.54
CA CYS A 575 -3.55 21.83 -11.98
C CYS A 575 -5.02 22.19 -12.27
N SER A 576 -5.32 23.26 -13.02
CA SER A 576 -6.69 23.81 -13.13
C SER A 576 -7.36 23.68 -14.50
N SER A 577 -6.73 23.08 -15.52
CA SER A 577 -7.33 23.05 -16.87
C SER A 577 -6.86 21.92 -17.81
N MET A 578 -7.19 20.65 -17.53
CA MET A 578 -7.21 19.58 -18.54
C MET A 578 -8.33 18.55 -18.28
N SER A 579 -9.44 18.64 -19.01
CA SER A 579 -10.44 17.55 -19.12
C SER A 579 -10.34 16.88 -20.49
N PHE A 580 -10.34 15.54 -20.54
CA PHE A 580 -10.20 14.79 -21.78
C PHE A 580 -10.84 13.38 -21.74
N GLY A 581 -11.76 13.14 -22.68
CA GLY A 581 -11.88 11.90 -23.47
C GLY A 581 -12.20 10.58 -22.76
N LEU A 582 -13.40 10.05 -23.03
CA LEU A 582 -13.88 8.75 -22.51
C LEU A 582 -13.47 7.52 -23.36
N ASP A 583 -13.74 6.35 -22.75
CA ASP A 583 -13.66 4.96 -23.21
C ASP A 583 -12.32 4.21 -23.09
N LYS A 584 -12.43 3.00 -22.50
CA LYS A 584 -11.44 2.01 -22.01
C LYS A 584 -10.23 2.51 -21.22
N GLY A 585 -9.57 3.59 -21.63
CA GLY A 585 -8.48 4.22 -20.88
C GLY A 585 -8.91 4.75 -19.51
N TYR A 586 -10.20 5.02 -19.30
CA TYR A 586 -10.72 5.66 -18.08
C TYR A 586 -10.41 4.88 -16.79
N ARG A 587 -10.69 3.56 -16.74
CA ARG A 587 -10.34 2.71 -15.58
C ARG A 587 -8.83 2.65 -15.32
N GLN A 588 -8.02 2.67 -16.38
CA GLN A 588 -6.57 2.76 -16.23
C GLN A 588 -6.19 4.12 -15.64
N SER A 589 -6.74 5.23 -16.16
CA SER A 589 -6.43 6.59 -15.71
C SER A 589 -6.81 6.89 -14.25
N ILE A 590 -7.85 6.24 -13.70
CA ILE A 590 -8.20 6.35 -12.28
C ILE A 590 -7.14 5.67 -11.41
N LEU A 591 -6.75 4.43 -11.74
CA LEU A 591 -5.71 3.71 -11.01
C LEU A 591 -4.34 4.38 -11.16
N GLU A 592 -4.01 4.86 -12.36
CA GLU A 592 -2.82 5.67 -12.61
C GLU A 592 -2.82 6.95 -11.78
N GLY A 593 -3.97 7.63 -11.68
CA GLY A 593 -4.17 8.81 -10.83
C GLY A 593 -3.95 8.51 -9.35
N GLN A 594 -4.60 7.46 -8.81
CA GLN A 594 -4.44 7.02 -7.42
C GLN A 594 -3.00 6.62 -7.09
N LEU A 595 -2.35 5.85 -7.96
CA LEU A 595 -0.96 5.42 -7.76
C LEU A 595 0.02 6.60 -7.86
N MET A 596 -0.17 7.52 -8.81
CA MET A 596 0.65 8.73 -8.92
C MET A 596 0.41 9.69 -7.74
N GLU A 597 -0.82 9.82 -7.25
CA GLU A 597 -1.15 10.62 -6.07
C GLU A 597 -0.54 10.04 -4.79
N ASN A 598 -0.68 8.73 -4.56
CA ASN A 598 -0.01 8.06 -3.43
C ASN A 598 1.53 8.20 -3.53
N TYR A 599 2.09 8.17 -4.74
CA TYR A 599 3.52 8.43 -4.91
C TYR A 599 3.90 9.86 -4.50
N VAL A 600 3.17 10.88 -4.98
CA VAL A 600 3.47 12.29 -4.71
C VAL A 600 3.25 12.66 -3.24
N ARG A 601 2.17 12.20 -2.62
CA ARG A 601 1.84 12.51 -1.22
C ARG A 601 2.70 11.72 -0.23
N ASN A 602 2.81 10.41 -0.44
CA ASN A 602 3.32 9.47 0.56
C ASN A 602 4.70 8.93 0.18
N VAL A 603 4.83 8.23 -0.95
CA VAL A 603 6.05 7.44 -1.26
C VAL A 603 7.28 8.32 -1.49
N ALA A 604 7.15 9.46 -2.17
CA ALA A 604 8.26 10.39 -2.34
C ALA A 604 8.78 10.91 -1.00
N THR A 605 7.88 11.18 -0.05
CA THR A 605 8.22 11.62 1.32
C THR A 605 8.84 10.48 2.12
N LEU A 606 8.33 9.25 1.97
CA LEU A 606 8.81 8.03 2.63
C LEU A 606 10.27 7.70 2.32
N LEU A 607 10.67 7.90 1.06
CA LEU A 607 12.00 7.52 0.55
C LEU A 607 13.14 8.47 0.98
N GLN A 608 12.86 9.63 1.57
CA GLN A 608 13.87 10.53 2.13
C GLN A 608 13.81 10.52 3.68
N PRO A 609 14.93 10.41 4.42
CA PRO A 609 14.91 10.39 5.88
C PRO A 609 14.50 11.72 6.52
N ILE A 610 14.83 12.85 5.88
CA ILE A 610 14.54 14.20 6.37
C ILE A 610 13.49 14.86 5.46
N PRO A 611 12.40 15.44 6.00
CA PRO A 611 11.44 16.18 5.18
C PRO A 611 12.06 17.43 4.54
N HIS A 612 12.06 17.48 3.21
CA HIS A 612 12.49 18.63 2.43
C HIS A 612 11.42 19.10 1.44
N SER A 613 11.34 20.42 1.22
CA SER A 613 10.41 21.02 0.25
C SER A 613 10.87 20.83 -1.19
N GLN A 614 12.18 20.74 -1.42
CA GLN A 614 12.78 20.26 -2.67
C GLN A 614 13.17 18.79 -2.49
N ASN A 615 12.18 17.94 -2.27
CA ASN A 615 12.36 16.50 -2.19
C ASN A 615 12.89 15.97 -3.53
N THR A 616 13.97 15.19 -3.51
CA THR A 616 14.62 14.67 -4.73
C THR A 616 13.71 13.72 -5.50
N TYR A 617 13.03 12.79 -4.82
CA TYR A 617 12.13 11.81 -5.43
C TYR A 617 10.93 12.44 -6.12
N SER A 618 10.36 13.51 -5.56
CA SER A 618 9.27 14.24 -6.23
C SER A 618 9.79 15.18 -7.32
N SER A 619 10.77 16.04 -7.03
CA SER A 619 11.21 17.11 -7.93
C SER A 619 11.98 16.62 -9.18
N LEU A 620 12.60 15.44 -9.13
CA LEU A 620 13.36 14.87 -10.24
C LEU A 620 12.51 13.92 -11.11
N TYR A 621 11.68 13.08 -10.49
CA TYR A 621 10.97 12.02 -11.23
C TYR A 621 9.53 12.36 -11.60
N VAL A 622 8.77 13.08 -10.75
CA VAL A 622 7.34 13.34 -11.02
C VAL A 622 7.12 14.22 -12.27
N PRO A 623 7.89 15.30 -12.53
CA PRO A 623 7.75 16.06 -13.78
C PRO A 623 7.99 15.19 -15.02
N ASN A 624 8.95 14.27 -14.96
CA ASN A 624 9.24 13.34 -16.06
C ASN A 624 8.16 12.26 -16.21
N ALA A 625 7.58 11.76 -15.11
CA ALA A 625 6.43 10.84 -15.15
C ALA A 625 5.19 11.49 -15.77
N LEU A 626 4.89 12.75 -15.41
CA LEU A 626 3.77 13.50 -15.99
C LEU A 626 3.97 13.75 -17.49
N LEU A 627 5.20 14.03 -17.94
CA LEU A 627 5.55 14.10 -19.37
C LEU A 627 5.33 12.74 -20.07
N GLY A 628 5.79 11.63 -19.49
CA GLY A 628 5.55 10.28 -20.04
C GLY A 628 4.06 9.95 -20.17
N SER A 629 3.26 10.31 -19.16
CA SER A 629 1.82 10.16 -19.15
C SER A 629 1.09 11.03 -20.20
N ALA A 630 1.68 12.18 -20.57
CA ALA A 630 1.21 13.00 -21.69
C ALA A 630 1.62 12.42 -23.05
N THR A 631 2.83 11.87 -23.17
CA THR A 631 3.33 11.20 -24.38
C THR A 631 2.48 9.96 -24.73
N LEU A 632 2.12 9.14 -23.74
CA LEU A 632 1.16 8.02 -23.92
C LEU A 632 -0.21 8.47 -24.44
N ARG A 633 -0.63 9.69 -24.13
CA ARG A 633 -1.93 10.26 -24.50
C ARG A 633 -1.87 11.13 -25.77
N GLY A 634 -0.80 11.02 -26.56
CA GLY A 634 -0.65 11.72 -27.84
C GLY A 634 -0.36 13.22 -27.72
N GLY A 635 0.21 13.66 -26.59
CA GLY A 635 0.58 15.06 -26.34
C GLY A 635 1.63 15.60 -27.33
N PRO A 636 1.72 16.93 -27.53
CA PRO A 636 2.48 17.56 -28.62
C PRO A 636 4.00 17.63 -28.40
N THR A 637 4.61 16.65 -27.72
CA THR A 637 6.02 16.69 -27.29
C THR A 637 6.81 15.46 -27.74
N GLN A 638 7.78 15.67 -28.63
CA GLN A 638 8.85 14.71 -28.91
C GLN A 638 9.80 14.59 -27.72
N LYS A 639 9.53 13.64 -26.82
CA LYS A 639 10.41 13.01 -25.80
C LYS A 639 9.50 12.12 -24.93
N GLY A 640 9.75 10.84 -24.74
CA GLY A 640 10.74 9.88 -25.26
C GLY A 640 10.55 8.61 -24.41
N SER A 641 10.90 7.42 -24.88
CA SER A 641 10.45 6.19 -24.18
C SER A 641 10.88 6.11 -22.70
N GLY A 642 11.98 6.79 -22.33
CA GLY A 642 12.44 6.92 -20.95
C GLY A 642 11.48 7.67 -20.01
N THR A 643 10.74 8.67 -20.48
CA THR A 643 9.74 9.36 -19.63
C THR A 643 8.52 8.48 -19.34
N VAL A 644 8.15 7.63 -20.30
CA VAL A 644 7.09 6.63 -20.15
C VAL A 644 7.50 5.51 -19.20
N ALA A 645 8.77 5.06 -19.28
CA ALA A 645 9.33 4.11 -18.33
C ALA A 645 9.30 4.62 -16.88
N ILE A 646 9.67 5.89 -16.65
CA ILE A 646 9.57 6.54 -15.33
C ILE A 646 8.11 6.53 -14.84
N PHE A 647 7.15 6.92 -15.68
CA PHE A 647 5.73 6.94 -15.32
C PHE A 647 5.24 5.59 -14.78
N PHE A 648 5.46 4.50 -15.52
CA PHE A 648 5.10 3.16 -15.06
C PHE A 648 5.89 2.73 -13.81
N SER A 649 7.17 3.10 -13.70
CA SER A 649 8.01 2.74 -12.56
C SER A 649 7.59 3.43 -11.25
N LEU A 650 7.17 4.71 -11.29
CA LEU A 650 6.64 5.40 -10.10
C LEU A 650 5.34 4.76 -9.62
N MET A 651 4.46 4.38 -10.56
CA MET A 651 3.21 3.69 -10.22
C MET A 651 3.44 2.27 -9.70
N ALA A 652 4.42 1.53 -10.25
CA ALA A 652 4.85 0.23 -9.70
C ALA A 652 5.38 0.37 -8.26
N THR A 653 6.24 1.37 -8.02
CA THR A 653 6.77 1.72 -6.69
C THR A 653 5.64 2.04 -5.71
N SER A 654 4.60 2.74 -6.16
CA SER A 654 3.42 3.09 -5.39
C SER A 654 2.50 1.90 -5.09
N ALA A 655 2.28 1.01 -6.07
CA ALA A 655 1.52 -0.21 -5.88
C ALA A 655 2.25 -1.18 -4.93
N PHE A 656 3.58 -1.30 -5.04
CA PHE A 656 4.37 -2.05 -4.06
C PHE A 656 4.21 -1.48 -2.64
N ASN A 657 4.22 -0.16 -2.44
CA ASN A 657 3.94 0.45 -1.14
C ASN A 657 2.57 0.03 -0.59
N LEU A 658 1.50 0.13 -1.41
CA LEU A 658 0.14 -0.19 -1.00
C LEU A 658 -0.14 -1.69 -0.75
N ARG A 659 0.74 -2.62 -1.18
CA ARG A 659 0.58 -4.07 -0.99
C ARG A 659 0.61 -4.55 0.47
N ALA A 660 1.01 -3.69 1.41
CA ALA A 660 0.96 -4.00 2.84
C ALA A 660 -0.39 -3.63 3.50
N THR A 661 -1.35 -3.08 2.73
CA THR A 661 -2.75 -2.94 3.13
C THR A 661 -3.53 -4.26 2.91
N ASN A 662 -4.77 -4.37 3.39
CA ASN A 662 -5.57 -5.60 3.29
C ASN A 662 -5.67 -6.18 1.86
N LYS A 663 -5.61 -5.34 0.82
CA LYS A 663 -5.66 -5.73 -0.61
C LYS A 663 -4.34 -6.27 -1.18
N ALA A 664 -3.57 -6.98 -0.36
CA ALA A 664 -2.16 -7.28 -0.60
C ALA A 664 -1.86 -7.93 -1.96
N ARG A 665 -2.69 -8.89 -2.39
CA ARG A 665 -2.51 -9.62 -3.64
C ARG A 665 -2.70 -8.75 -4.89
N ILE A 666 -3.77 -7.95 -4.93
CA ILE A 666 -4.12 -7.13 -6.10
C ILE A 666 -3.04 -6.08 -6.36
N PHE A 667 -2.54 -5.44 -5.31
CA PHE A 667 -1.48 -4.43 -5.47
C PHE A 667 -0.12 -5.04 -5.84
N ASP A 668 0.21 -6.27 -5.44
CA ASP A 668 1.44 -6.95 -5.90
C ASP A 668 1.34 -7.36 -7.38
N GLU A 669 0.21 -7.94 -7.82
CA GLU A 669 -0.05 -8.29 -9.23
C GLU A 669 -0.03 -7.04 -10.15
N VAL A 670 -0.64 -5.93 -9.69
CA VAL A 670 -0.57 -4.62 -10.36
C VAL A 670 0.85 -4.06 -10.38
N ALA A 671 1.58 -4.12 -9.26
CA ALA A 671 2.96 -3.60 -9.19
C ALA A 671 3.91 -4.35 -10.11
N ARG A 672 3.83 -5.68 -10.17
CA ARG A 672 4.57 -6.52 -11.13
C ARG A 672 4.25 -6.14 -12.57
N THR A 673 2.97 -6.03 -12.91
CA THR A 673 2.52 -5.64 -14.25
C THR A 673 3.04 -4.26 -14.67
N LEU A 674 3.06 -3.30 -13.74
CA LEU A 674 3.59 -1.96 -13.98
C LEU A 674 5.12 -1.94 -14.07
N ARG A 675 5.84 -2.76 -13.27
CA ARG A 675 7.30 -2.94 -13.34
C ARG A 675 7.72 -3.52 -14.70
N LEU A 676 6.99 -4.51 -15.22
CA LEU A 676 7.22 -5.07 -16.55
C LEU A 676 7.04 -4.01 -17.65
N LYS A 677 5.92 -3.26 -17.64
CA LYS A 677 5.72 -2.14 -18.58
C LYS A 677 6.85 -1.10 -18.49
N ALA A 678 7.29 -0.74 -17.28
CA ALA A 678 8.40 0.19 -17.09
C ALA A 678 9.72 -0.33 -17.68
N PHE A 679 9.95 -1.65 -17.63
CA PHE A 679 11.11 -2.31 -18.23
C PHE A 679 11.02 -2.34 -19.77
N ASP A 680 9.87 -2.64 -20.36
CA ASP A 680 9.65 -2.60 -21.82
C ASP A 680 9.94 -1.20 -22.39
N TRP A 681 9.37 -0.16 -21.76
CA TRP A 681 9.61 1.23 -22.15
C TRP A 681 11.06 1.67 -21.88
N LEU A 682 11.76 1.08 -20.90
CA LEU A 682 13.21 1.30 -20.73
C LEU A 682 14.02 0.67 -21.87
N GLN A 683 13.65 -0.51 -22.37
CA GLN A 683 14.35 -1.10 -23.53
C GLN A 683 14.24 -0.17 -24.74
N MET A 684 13.02 0.28 -25.06
CA MET A 684 12.80 1.28 -26.12
C MET A 684 13.57 2.58 -25.86
N ALA A 685 13.65 3.05 -24.61
CA ALA A 685 14.42 4.23 -24.24
C ALA A 685 15.93 4.09 -24.49
N LEU A 686 16.47 2.88 -24.35
CA LEU A 686 17.88 2.57 -24.60
C LEU A 686 18.17 2.41 -26.11
N GLU A 687 17.22 1.89 -26.89
CA GLU A 687 17.30 1.84 -28.36
C GLU A 687 17.16 3.22 -29.02
N GLU A 688 16.41 4.14 -28.38
CA GLU A 688 16.31 5.55 -28.80
C GLU A 688 17.62 6.35 -28.60
N LEU A 689 18.58 5.86 -27.80
CA LEU A 689 19.79 6.63 -27.47
C LEU A 689 20.70 6.81 -28.71
N PRO A 690 21.10 8.06 -29.06
CA PRO A 690 21.89 8.31 -30.25
C PRO A 690 23.33 7.81 -30.11
N GLU A 691 23.86 7.11 -31.11
CA GLU A 691 25.28 6.73 -31.15
C GLU A 691 26.20 7.95 -31.05
N LEU A 692 27.09 7.93 -30.06
CA LEU A 692 28.00 9.04 -29.74
C LEU A 692 29.36 8.88 -30.45
N ASP A 693 29.41 9.24 -31.73
CA ASP A 693 30.58 9.13 -32.61
C ASP A 693 31.75 10.06 -32.21
N HIS A 694 32.84 9.47 -31.66
CA HIS A 694 34.08 10.18 -31.31
C HIS A 694 34.73 10.97 -32.46
N SER A 695 34.42 10.67 -33.74
CA SER A 695 35.01 11.35 -34.89
C SER A 695 34.35 12.70 -35.23
N LYS A 696 33.15 12.98 -34.69
CA LYS A 696 32.37 14.19 -34.98
C LYS A 696 32.17 15.05 -33.74
N LYS A 697 32.82 16.21 -33.71
CA LYS A 697 32.45 17.32 -32.83
C LYS A 697 31.21 18.08 -33.35
N ASP A 698 30.17 17.35 -33.75
CA ASP A 698 28.87 17.95 -34.08
C ASP A 698 28.16 18.33 -32.79
N VAL A 699 28.42 19.57 -32.35
CA VAL A 699 28.00 20.14 -31.07
C VAL A 699 26.49 19.99 -30.86
N CYS A 700 26.13 19.32 -29.75
CA CYS A 700 24.85 19.36 -29.06
C CYS A 700 23.61 19.55 -29.95
N ARG A 701 23.13 18.47 -30.58
CA ARG A 701 21.70 18.40 -30.96
C ARG A 701 20.86 18.64 -29.70
N SER A 702 20.01 19.65 -29.73
CA SER A 702 19.17 20.08 -28.61
C SER A 702 18.20 18.97 -28.19
N GLY A 703 18.55 18.21 -27.14
CA GLY A 703 17.78 17.07 -26.68
C GLY A 703 18.60 15.88 -26.18
N VAL A 704 19.85 15.72 -26.65
CA VAL A 704 20.66 14.52 -26.37
C VAL A 704 20.87 14.27 -24.86
N PRO A 705 21.30 15.25 -24.03
CA PRO A 705 21.44 15.00 -22.59
C PRO A 705 20.13 14.52 -21.95
N GLN A 706 18.99 15.14 -22.31
CA GLN A 706 17.69 14.79 -21.73
C GLN A 706 17.23 13.37 -22.07
N MET A 707 17.64 12.81 -23.21
CA MET A 707 17.36 11.40 -23.52
C MET A 707 18.11 10.49 -22.55
N TYR A 708 19.42 10.71 -22.38
CA TYR A 708 20.24 9.98 -21.40
C TYR A 708 19.77 10.21 -19.94
N GLU A 709 19.41 11.44 -19.56
CA GLU A 709 18.87 11.77 -18.23
C GLU A 709 17.55 11.05 -17.96
N SER A 710 16.66 10.94 -18.95
CA SER A 710 15.42 10.16 -18.81
C SER A 710 15.66 8.65 -18.72
N ALA A 711 16.61 8.11 -19.51
CA ALA A 711 17.00 6.70 -19.40
C ALA A 711 17.64 6.38 -18.04
N ILE A 712 18.55 7.23 -17.53
CA ILE A 712 19.14 7.10 -16.19
C ILE A 712 18.03 7.19 -15.13
N SER A 713 17.10 8.14 -15.25
CA SER A 713 15.98 8.29 -14.31
C SER A 713 15.04 7.07 -14.31
N ALA A 714 14.77 6.48 -15.48
CA ALA A 714 14.01 5.24 -15.59
C ALA A 714 14.72 4.07 -14.88
N ILE A 715 16.03 3.94 -15.07
CA ILE A 715 16.82 2.89 -14.40
C ILE A 715 16.87 3.10 -12.87
N LEU A 716 17.05 4.33 -12.40
CA LEU A 716 17.07 4.67 -10.96
C LEU A 716 15.70 4.48 -10.28
N THR A 717 14.60 4.79 -10.97
CA THR A 717 13.25 4.53 -10.47
C THR A 717 12.91 3.04 -10.47
N LEU A 718 13.41 2.26 -11.44
CA LEU A 718 13.31 0.79 -11.40
C LEU A 718 14.12 0.16 -10.25
N ILE A 719 15.29 0.70 -9.90
CA ILE A 719 16.01 0.31 -8.67
C ILE A 719 15.17 0.61 -7.42
N THR A 720 14.43 1.72 -7.41
CA THR A 720 13.51 2.07 -6.32
C THR A 720 12.34 1.09 -6.24
N ALA A 721 11.79 0.63 -7.38
CA ALA A 721 10.80 -0.45 -7.42
C ALA A 721 11.37 -1.80 -6.91
N ASP A 722 12.62 -2.15 -7.25
CA ASP A 722 13.33 -3.35 -6.79
C ASP A 722 13.56 -3.36 -5.25
N ILE A 723 13.78 -2.17 -4.67
CA ILE A 723 13.83 -1.93 -3.21
C ILE A 723 12.44 -2.07 -2.57
N MET A 724 11.40 -1.48 -3.17
CA MET A 724 10.03 -1.51 -2.61
C MET A 724 9.41 -2.91 -2.68
N GLU A 725 9.65 -3.69 -3.75
CA GLU A 725 9.33 -5.12 -3.79
C GLU A 725 10.16 -5.90 -2.75
N GLY A 726 11.44 -5.56 -2.60
CA GLY A 726 12.38 -6.29 -1.74
C GLY A 726 13.02 -7.50 -2.42
N SER A 727 12.77 -7.70 -3.71
CA SER A 727 13.45 -8.70 -4.54
C SER A 727 14.95 -8.44 -4.60
N MET A 728 15.37 -7.17 -4.83
CA MET A 728 16.77 -6.76 -4.96
C MET A 728 17.58 -7.64 -5.93
N SER A 729 16.96 -8.15 -6.99
CA SER A 729 17.60 -9.08 -7.94
C SER A 729 18.41 -8.34 -9.02
N GLU A 730 17.95 -7.13 -9.39
CA GLU A 730 18.29 -6.46 -10.65
C GLU A 730 19.15 -5.22 -10.45
N TYR A 731 19.12 -4.58 -9.26
CA TYR A 731 19.78 -3.29 -9.01
C TYR A 731 21.26 -3.23 -9.44
N GLN A 732 22.05 -4.30 -9.26
CA GLN A 732 23.46 -4.34 -9.69
C GLN A 732 23.64 -4.20 -11.21
N VAL A 733 22.71 -4.79 -11.98
CA VAL A 733 22.71 -4.77 -13.45
C VAL A 733 22.33 -3.37 -13.93
N HIS A 734 21.30 -2.78 -13.29
CA HIS A 734 20.85 -1.42 -13.51
C HIS A 734 21.93 -0.37 -13.19
N LEU A 735 22.57 -0.43 -12.01
CA LEU A 735 23.69 0.45 -11.64
C LEU A 735 24.88 0.28 -12.59
N SER A 736 25.20 -0.95 -13.00
CA SER A 736 26.24 -1.22 -14.01
C SER A 736 25.92 -0.57 -15.36
N GLY A 737 24.65 -0.49 -15.74
CA GLY A 737 24.18 0.25 -16.92
C GLY A 737 24.37 1.76 -16.78
N VAL A 738 23.85 2.36 -15.70
CA VAL A 738 23.97 3.81 -15.44
C VAL A 738 25.44 4.24 -15.36
N ASN A 739 26.30 3.49 -14.65
CA ASN A 739 27.72 3.81 -14.54
C ASN A 739 28.45 3.79 -15.89
N ARG A 740 28.03 2.94 -16.85
CA ARG A 740 28.55 2.96 -18.23
C ARG A 740 28.11 4.22 -18.96
N ILE A 741 26.82 4.57 -18.86
CA ILE A 741 26.25 5.77 -19.50
C ILE A 741 26.91 7.05 -18.94
N CYS A 742 26.93 7.22 -17.62
CA CYS A 742 27.55 8.38 -16.96
C CYS A 742 29.04 8.49 -17.26
N LYS A 743 29.74 7.38 -17.48
CA LYS A 743 31.11 7.39 -17.98
C LYS A 743 31.18 7.84 -19.46
N GLN A 744 30.37 7.27 -20.35
CA GLN A 744 30.37 7.64 -21.78
C GLN A 744 30.08 9.13 -21.99
N MET A 745 29.12 9.70 -21.26
CA MET A 745 28.80 11.13 -21.29
C MET A 745 29.98 11.99 -20.80
N ARG A 746 30.62 11.58 -19.68
CA ARG A 746 31.80 12.25 -19.12
C ARG A 746 33.03 12.18 -20.03
N ASP A 747 33.29 11.03 -20.65
CA ASP A 747 34.38 10.82 -21.62
C ASP A 747 34.20 11.70 -22.89
N GLN A 748 33.00 12.23 -23.12
CA GLN A 748 32.69 13.18 -24.21
C GLN A 748 32.43 14.62 -23.74
N SER A 749 32.68 14.92 -22.45
CA SER A 749 32.44 16.23 -21.83
C SER A 749 30.98 16.71 -21.93
N ILE A 750 30.01 15.79 -21.92
CA ILE A 750 28.58 16.11 -21.85
C ILE A 750 28.15 16.09 -20.38
N GLU A 751 27.62 17.22 -19.91
CA GLU A 751 27.09 17.39 -18.56
C GLU A 751 25.68 16.78 -18.43
N LEU A 752 25.36 16.31 -17.21
CA LEU A 752 24.10 15.66 -16.81
C LEU A 752 23.64 16.29 -15.49
N ASP A 753 22.34 16.26 -15.16
CA ASP A 753 21.84 16.65 -13.83
C ASP A 753 22.66 15.97 -12.71
N GLY A 754 23.34 16.80 -11.91
CA GLY A 754 24.26 16.34 -10.87
C GLY A 754 23.59 15.49 -9.79
N ARG A 755 22.27 15.58 -9.62
CA ARG A 755 21.51 14.73 -8.69
C ARG A 755 21.41 13.30 -9.20
N LEU A 756 21.19 13.09 -10.51
CA LEU A 756 21.21 11.74 -11.12
C LEU A 756 22.59 11.10 -11.00
N VAL A 757 23.66 11.88 -11.22
CA VAL A 757 25.04 11.41 -11.05
C VAL A 757 25.30 11.06 -9.58
N THR A 758 24.93 11.94 -8.64
CA THR A 758 25.08 11.72 -7.19
C THR A 758 24.33 10.48 -6.71
N ILE A 759 23.04 10.33 -7.06
CA ILE A 759 22.23 9.16 -6.71
C ILE A 759 22.88 7.88 -7.24
N SER A 760 23.23 7.84 -8.53
CA SER A 760 23.82 6.64 -9.13
C SER A 760 25.19 6.27 -8.53
N SER A 761 26.05 7.26 -8.24
CA SER A 761 27.30 7.07 -7.53
C SER A 761 27.10 6.58 -6.08
N PHE A 762 26.13 7.14 -5.35
CA PHE A 762 25.89 6.75 -3.95
C PHE A 762 25.29 5.35 -3.83
N LEU A 763 24.29 5.02 -4.66
CA LEU A 763 23.73 3.67 -4.73
C LEU A 763 24.78 2.62 -5.17
N THR A 764 25.75 3.02 -6.03
CA THR A 764 26.90 2.17 -6.38
C THR A 764 27.81 1.94 -5.17
N VAL A 765 28.16 2.98 -4.42
CA VAL A 765 28.97 2.84 -3.19
C VAL A 765 28.28 1.92 -2.18
N LEU A 766 26.97 2.09 -1.94
CA LEU A 766 26.22 1.20 -1.06
C LEU A 766 26.19 -0.25 -1.58
N SER A 767 25.95 -0.45 -2.87
CA SER A 767 26.04 -1.77 -3.53
C SER A 767 27.40 -2.45 -3.34
N ASP A 768 28.50 -1.69 -3.43
CA ASP A 768 29.85 -2.24 -3.27
C ASP A 768 30.15 -2.68 -1.83
N THR A 769 29.51 -2.06 -0.82
CA THR A 769 29.69 -2.46 0.61
C THR A 769 29.17 -3.86 0.91
N THR A 770 28.11 -4.28 0.22
CA THR A 770 27.44 -5.59 0.40
C THR A 770 27.79 -6.61 -0.68
N THR A 771 28.51 -6.22 -1.74
CA THR A 771 28.86 -7.13 -2.84
C THR A 771 29.95 -8.13 -2.42
N VAL A 772 29.67 -9.42 -2.65
CA VAL A 772 30.56 -10.55 -2.31
C VAL A 772 31.81 -10.58 -3.20
N ASP A 773 31.62 -10.47 -4.52
CA ASP A 773 32.67 -10.63 -5.53
C ASP A 773 33.24 -9.28 -6.03
N LEU A 774 33.43 -8.34 -5.09
CA LEU A 774 33.88 -6.99 -5.38
C LEU A 774 35.30 -7.01 -5.98
N GLN A 775 35.46 -6.44 -7.18
CA GLN A 775 36.67 -6.58 -7.99
C GLN A 775 37.93 -6.01 -7.28
N PRO A 776 39.00 -6.81 -7.09
CA PRO A 776 40.22 -6.34 -6.44
C PRO A 776 41.03 -5.34 -7.28
N ILE A 777 41.44 -4.23 -6.68
CA ILE A 777 42.18 -3.14 -7.34
C ILE A 777 43.68 -3.26 -7.06
N PRO A 778 44.58 -3.21 -8.06
CA PRO A 778 46.02 -3.22 -7.82
C PRO A 778 46.50 -1.91 -7.17
N TRP A 779 47.27 -2.02 -6.08
CA TRP A 779 47.84 -0.86 -5.39
C TRP A 779 48.94 -0.16 -6.20
N SER A 780 48.79 1.16 -6.39
CA SER A 780 49.80 2.01 -7.04
C SER A 780 50.59 2.82 -6.03
N THR A 781 51.91 2.69 -6.02
CA THR A 781 52.80 3.53 -5.18
C THR A 781 53.06 4.93 -5.75
N ARG A 782 52.60 5.21 -6.98
CA ARG A 782 52.78 6.53 -7.63
C ARG A 782 51.64 7.50 -7.34
N ASN A 783 50.45 6.97 -7.10
CA ASN A 783 49.25 7.76 -6.84
C ASN A 783 48.93 7.61 -5.35
N GLY A 784 49.24 8.62 -4.55
CA GLY A 784 48.97 8.62 -3.11
C GLY A 784 47.48 8.47 -2.80
N PHE A 785 47.18 7.92 -1.62
CA PHE A 785 45.81 7.57 -1.23
C PHE A 785 45.03 8.73 -0.60
N PRO A 786 43.86 9.05 -1.14
CA PRO A 786 43.68 9.57 -2.49
C PRO A 786 44.38 10.94 -2.66
N ILE A 787 44.48 11.41 -3.90
CA ILE A 787 44.92 12.78 -4.19
C ILE A 787 43.77 13.75 -3.89
N SER A 788 43.99 14.71 -3.01
CA SER A 788 43.11 15.87 -2.81
C SER A 788 42.89 16.59 -4.14
N GLY A 789 41.67 16.55 -4.70
CA GLY A 789 41.35 17.24 -5.95
C GLY A 789 40.33 16.58 -6.89
N SER A 790 39.68 15.47 -6.52
CA SER A 790 38.54 14.91 -7.27
C SER A 790 37.69 13.99 -6.37
N ASP A 791 37.09 14.57 -5.33
CA ASP A 791 36.07 13.89 -4.54
C ASP A 791 34.88 13.46 -5.42
N MET A 792 34.27 12.31 -5.12
CA MET A 792 33.19 11.75 -5.94
C MET A 792 31.84 12.39 -5.62
N PHE A 793 31.67 12.87 -4.39
CA PHE A 793 30.53 13.66 -3.94
C PHE A 793 30.99 15.06 -3.54
N THR A 794 30.14 16.06 -3.79
CA THR A 794 30.38 17.46 -3.46
C THR A 794 29.20 18.02 -2.67
N ASP A 795 29.45 19.03 -1.84
CA ASP A 795 28.42 19.78 -1.13
C ASP A 795 27.34 20.32 -2.10
N GLY A 796 26.10 20.41 -1.63
CA GLY A 796 24.98 20.93 -2.42
C GLY A 796 24.35 19.93 -3.40
N CYS A 797 24.56 18.63 -3.19
CA CYS A 797 23.88 17.56 -3.94
C CYS A 797 22.78 16.84 -3.12
N ASP A 798 22.27 17.50 -2.07
CA ASP A 798 21.14 17.08 -1.21
C ASP A 798 21.24 15.66 -0.64
N LEU A 799 22.46 15.14 -0.41
CA LEU A 799 22.70 13.84 0.21
C LEU A 799 22.19 13.79 1.66
N GLU A 800 22.29 14.91 2.37
CA GLU A 800 21.90 15.00 3.77
C GLU A 800 20.39 14.81 3.91
N VAL A 801 19.63 15.42 2.99
CA VAL A 801 18.18 15.28 2.85
C VAL A 801 17.79 13.89 2.32
N THR A 802 18.39 13.49 1.20
CA THR A 802 17.95 12.32 0.42
C THR A 802 18.34 11.00 1.08
N TYR A 803 19.47 10.97 1.81
CA TYR A 803 20.03 9.75 2.40
C TYR A 803 20.50 9.88 3.85
N GLY A 804 20.46 11.07 4.48
CA GLY A 804 20.87 11.24 5.88
C GLY A 804 22.40 11.22 6.08
N ILE A 805 23.17 11.43 5.02
CA ILE A 805 24.64 11.38 5.00
C ILE A 805 25.18 12.62 4.29
N THR A 806 26.38 13.09 4.66
CA THR A 806 27.04 14.22 3.99
C THR A 806 27.91 13.77 2.83
N ALA A 807 28.27 14.70 1.93
CA ALA A 807 29.30 14.46 0.92
C ALA A 807 30.62 13.96 1.55
N THR A 808 31.03 14.49 2.71
CA THR A 808 32.22 14.04 3.47
C THR A 808 32.17 12.55 3.80
N LEU A 809 31.11 12.09 4.49
CA LEU A 809 30.97 10.70 4.91
C LEU A 809 30.73 9.75 3.71
N ALA A 810 30.04 10.20 2.67
CA ALA A 810 29.87 9.43 1.43
C ALA A 810 31.21 9.22 0.69
N ASN A 811 32.07 10.25 0.64
CA ASN A 811 33.43 10.12 0.11
C ASN A 811 34.28 9.19 1.01
N TYR A 812 34.16 9.28 2.34
CA TYR A 812 34.87 8.38 3.23
C TYR A 812 34.44 6.92 3.03
N LEU A 813 33.13 6.65 2.87
CA LEU A 813 32.61 5.31 2.62
C LEU A 813 33.16 4.72 1.31
N HIS A 814 33.21 5.52 0.24
CA HIS A 814 33.87 5.15 -1.01
C HIS A 814 35.36 4.83 -0.81
N GLN A 815 36.08 5.62 0.00
CA GLN A 815 37.49 5.38 0.32
C GLN A 815 37.70 4.09 1.14
N VAL A 816 36.80 3.73 2.07
CA VAL A 816 36.83 2.41 2.74
C VAL A 816 36.68 1.28 1.73
N THR A 817 35.71 1.39 0.83
CA THR A 817 35.47 0.39 -0.23
C THR A 817 36.73 0.20 -1.09
N ILE A 818 37.36 1.28 -1.55
CA ILE A 818 38.62 1.22 -2.31
C ILE A 818 39.76 0.60 -1.48
N LEU A 819 39.91 0.93 -0.18
CA LEU A 819 40.91 0.27 0.68
C LEU A 819 40.66 -1.24 0.75
N SER A 820 39.40 -1.67 0.90
CA SER A 820 39.05 -3.09 0.92
C SER A 820 39.38 -3.80 -0.41
N GLN A 821 39.14 -3.16 -1.56
CA GLN A 821 39.51 -3.70 -2.87
C GLN A 821 41.03 -3.83 -3.07
N ASN A 822 41.81 -2.87 -2.53
CA ASN A 822 43.27 -2.93 -2.57
C ASN A 822 43.81 -4.03 -1.66
N ILE A 823 43.24 -4.21 -0.46
CA ILE A 823 43.60 -5.30 0.46
C ILE A 823 43.24 -6.66 -0.15
N SER A 824 42.03 -6.80 -0.71
CA SER A 824 41.59 -8.00 -1.41
C SER A 824 42.50 -8.38 -2.58
N HIS A 825 43.19 -7.44 -3.22
CA HIS A 825 44.16 -7.74 -4.29
C HIS A 825 45.39 -8.48 -3.76
N PHE A 826 45.90 -8.08 -2.58
CA PHE A 826 46.99 -8.82 -1.92
C PHE A 826 46.52 -10.18 -1.39
N ILE A 827 45.34 -10.24 -0.75
CA ILE A 827 44.79 -11.49 -0.20
C ILE A 827 44.53 -12.53 -1.30
N SER A 828 43.84 -12.15 -2.39
CA SER A 828 43.51 -13.07 -3.51
C SER A 828 44.74 -13.58 -4.27
N GLN A 829 45.86 -12.85 -4.25
CA GLN A 829 47.14 -13.29 -4.82
C GLN A 829 48.06 -13.96 -3.79
N ASN A 830 47.62 -14.11 -2.53
CA ASN A 830 48.42 -14.63 -1.41
C ASN A 830 49.75 -13.85 -1.22
N LEU A 831 49.70 -12.52 -1.36
CA LEU A 831 50.82 -11.61 -1.21
C LEU A 831 50.76 -10.85 0.13
N PRO A 832 51.91 -10.47 0.71
CA PRO A 832 51.92 -9.57 1.88
C PRO A 832 51.44 -8.17 1.48
N ILE A 833 50.57 -7.57 2.32
CA ILE A 833 50.05 -6.22 2.14
C ILE A 833 51.20 -5.21 2.05
N HIS A 834 51.20 -4.37 1.00
CA HIS A 834 52.29 -3.42 0.76
C HIS A 834 52.42 -2.37 1.89
N PRO A 835 53.63 -2.06 2.40
CA PRO A 835 53.78 -1.15 3.55
C PRO A 835 53.16 0.25 3.36
N THR A 836 53.12 0.80 2.15
CA THR A 836 52.47 2.10 1.92
C THR A 836 50.94 2.02 1.87
N LEU A 837 50.36 0.86 1.53
CA LEU A 837 48.92 0.62 1.70
C LEU A 837 48.59 0.53 3.19
N LEU A 838 49.37 -0.25 3.96
CA LEU A 838 49.21 -0.32 5.40
C LEU A 838 49.36 1.05 6.08
N SER A 839 50.29 1.89 5.61
CA SER A 839 50.44 3.27 6.07
C SER A 839 49.24 4.16 5.71
N ALA A 840 48.63 3.96 4.53
CA ALA A 840 47.42 4.68 4.13
C ALA A 840 46.21 4.27 4.99
N CYS A 841 46.03 2.98 5.27
CA CYS A 841 44.98 2.47 6.16
C CYS A 841 45.08 3.09 7.57
N HIS A 842 46.29 3.14 8.16
CA HIS A 842 46.50 3.79 9.46
C HIS A 842 46.37 5.31 9.41
N GLY A 843 46.67 5.95 8.28
CA GLY A 843 46.39 7.37 8.06
C GLY A 843 44.89 7.64 8.06
N PHE A 844 44.13 6.86 7.29
CA PHE A 844 42.69 7.02 7.17
C PHE A 844 41.92 6.65 8.45
N SER A 845 42.36 5.64 9.20
CA SER A 845 41.85 5.32 10.54
C SER A 845 41.90 6.53 11.49
N LYS A 846 42.97 7.35 11.41
CA LYS A 846 43.06 8.61 12.16
C LYS A 846 42.08 9.65 11.64
N THR A 847 41.90 9.76 10.31
CA THR A 847 40.91 10.66 9.71
C THR A 847 39.50 10.39 10.26
N ILE A 848 38.96 9.17 10.10
CA ILE A 848 37.61 8.83 10.58
C ILE A 848 37.51 8.99 12.11
N SER A 849 38.56 8.65 12.87
CA SER A 849 38.57 8.79 14.33
C SER A 849 38.77 10.22 14.84
N SER A 850 39.11 11.17 13.96
CA SER A 850 39.25 12.61 14.25
C SER A 850 38.10 13.46 13.69
N TRP A 851 37.17 12.82 12.99
CA TRP A 851 35.98 13.45 12.45
C TRP A 851 35.04 13.92 13.59
N SER A 852 34.40 15.07 13.39
CA SER A 852 33.28 15.55 14.20
C SER A 852 32.21 16.12 13.29
N ILE A 853 30.95 16.05 13.71
CA ILE A 853 29.82 16.63 13.00
C ILE A 853 29.91 18.17 12.85
N ASP A 854 30.73 18.83 13.67
CA ASP A 854 31.03 20.27 13.54
C ASP A 854 31.91 20.61 12.31
N GLN A 855 32.45 19.59 11.63
CA GLN A 855 33.21 19.72 10.38
C GLN A 855 32.31 19.65 9.13
N GLU A 856 31.02 19.32 9.30
CA GLU A 856 30.11 19.04 8.19
C GLU A 856 29.36 20.27 7.69
N ASN A 857 29.17 20.35 6.37
CA ASN A 857 28.37 21.38 5.74
C ASN A 857 26.88 21.01 5.77
N LEU A 858 26.17 21.52 6.79
CA LEU A 858 24.73 21.27 6.99
C LEU A 858 23.83 22.36 6.36
N SER A 859 24.33 23.16 5.41
CA SER A 859 23.55 24.28 4.82
C SER A 859 22.37 23.86 3.95
N SER A 860 22.31 22.59 3.52
CA SER A 860 21.18 21.97 2.82
C SER A 860 20.00 21.64 3.74
N LEU A 861 20.20 21.55 5.06
CA LEU A 861 19.14 21.19 6.00
C LEU A 861 18.20 22.38 6.27
N PRO A 862 16.86 22.21 6.24
CA PRO A 862 15.92 23.27 6.59
C PRO A 862 16.16 23.86 7.96
N ALA A 863 16.12 25.19 8.06
CA ALA A 863 16.30 25.94 9.30
C ALA A 863 15.18 25.73 10.36
N ALA A 864 14.28 24.75 10.16
CA ALA A 864 13.41 24.24 11.21
C ALA A 864 14.24 23.39 12.19
N ASN A 865 14.29 23.80 13.46
CA ASN A 865 15.17 23.19 14.47
C ASN A 865 15.07 21.66 14.56
N CYS A 866 13.88 21.08 14.34
CA CYS A 866 13.68 19.62 14.31
C CYS A 866 14.43 18.93 13.16
N ASN A 867 14.43 19.49 11.95
CA ASN A 867 15.07 18.86 10.78
C ASN A 867 16.60 18.91 10.88
N VAL A 868 17.17 20.00 11.40
CA VAL A 868 18.61 20.09 11.67
C VAL A 868 19.03 19.07 12.72
N SER A 869 18.25 18.92 13.81
CA SER A 869 18.52 17.93 14.85
C SER A 869 18.42 16.49 14.32
N LEU A 870 17.34 16.16 13.61
CA LEU A 870 17.13 14.83 13.01
C LEU A 870 18.24 14.47 12.03
N GLY A 871 18.61 15.39 11.13
CA GLY A 871 19.71 15.18 10.18
C GLY A 871 21.05 14.95 10.87
N LYS A 872 21.33 15.66 11.97
CA LYS A 872 22.54 15.43 12.76
C LYS A 872 22.60 14.01 13.33
N ILE A 873 21.48 13.47 13.81
CA ILE A 873 21.43 12.11 14.38
C ILE A 873 21.63 11.05 13.28
N HIS A 874 21.05 11.24 12.08
CA HIS A 874 21.34 10.36 10.92
C HIS A 874 22.82 10.35 10.54
N ILE A 875 23.46 11.53 10.47
CA ILE A 875 24.88 11.68 10.13
C ILE A 875 25.76 10.99 11.20
N LEU A 876 25.40 11.09 12.48
CA LEU A 876 26.09 10.37 13.56
C LEU A 876 25.94 8.85 13.46
N ALA A 877 24.74 8.33 13.14
CA ALA A 877 24.51 6.90 12.91
C ALA A 877 25.35 6.36 11.73
N PHE A 878 25.43 7.12 10.62
CA PHE A 878 26.33 6.83 9.51
C PHE A 878 27.80 6.84 9.94
N ALA A 879 28.25 7.83 10.71
CA ALA A 879 29.64 7.91 11.15
C ALA A 879 30.07 6.73 12.05
N GLN A 880 29.21 6.25 12.96
CA GLN A 880 29.54 5.05 13.75
C GLN A 880 29.55 3.79 12.87
N SER A 881 28.60 3.67 11.94
CA SER A 881 28.50 2.50 11.05
C SER A 881 29.61 2.45 9.99
N LEU A 882 30.13 3.62 9.60
CA LEU A 882 31.34 3.77 8.79
C LEU A 882 32.59 3.25 9.52
N GLN A 883 32.73 3.49 10.83
CA GLN A 883 33.81 2.91 11.63
C GLN A 883 33.68 1.37 11.67
N ILE A 884 32.47 0.83 11.83
CA ILE A 884 32.23 -0.62 11.77
C ILE A 884 32.61 -1.19 10.40
N TYR A 885 32.16 -0.57 9.30
CA TYR A 885 32.52 -1.00 7.94
C TYR A 885 34.03 -0.89 7.67
N PHE A 886 34.70 0.16 8.16
CA PHE A 886 36.16 0.29 8.08
C PHE A 886 36.87 -0.83 8.86
N HIS A 887 36.47 -1.06 10.10
CA HIS A 887 37.15 -2.03 10.96
C HIS A 887 36.90 -3.49 10.56
N THR A 888 35.74 -3.79 9.96
CA THR A 888 35.44 -5.12 9.40
C THR A 888 36.09 -5.40 8.04
N ARG A 889 36.52 -4.37 7.29
CA ARG A 889 37.02 -4.51 5.90
C ARG A 889 38.48 -4.10 5.67
N VAL A 890 39.09 -3.33 6.58
CA VAL A 890 40.38 -2.64 6.31
C VAL A 890 41.41 -2.81 7.43
N LEU A 891 41.07 -2.48 8.68
CA LEU A 891 41.96 -2.67 9.84
C LEU A 891 41.14 -3.07 11.07
N PRO A 892 41.32 -4.26 11.65
CA PRO A 892 40.53 -4.68 12.81
C PRO A 892 40.80 -3.77 14.03
N CYS A 893 39.74 -3.40 14.74
CA CYS A 893 39.80 -2.83 16.09
C CYS A 893 39.70 -3.93 17.16
N THR A 894 39.66 -3.55 18.44
CA THR A 894 39.33 -4.46 19.54
C THR A 894 37.82 -4.69 19.66
N ASP A 895 37.43 -5.84 20.24
CA ASP A 895 36.03 -6.19 20.51
C ASP A 895 35.27 -5.09 21.28
N SER A 896 35.96 -4.38 22.18
CA SER A 896 35.39 -3.28 22.97
C SER A 896 35.17 -2.00 22.18
N GLU A 897 35.97 -1.74 21.14
CA GLU A 897 35.76 -0.62 20.22
C GLU A 897 34.62 -0.95 19.25
N MET A 898 34.59 -2.17 18.71
CA MET A 898 33.48 -2.65 17.88
C MET A 898 32.13 -2.57 18.61
N ALA A 899 32.07 -3.08 19.84
CA ALA A 899 30.86 -3.02 20.66
C ALA A 899 30.39 -1.57 20.92
N LEU A 900 31.32 -0.63 21.14
CA LEU A 900 31.00 0.79 21.33
C LEU A 900 30.43 1.43 20.06
N TYR A 901 30.98 1.13 18.88
CA TYR A 901 30.43 1.63 17.61
C TYR A 901 29.05 1.04 17.33
N VAL A 902 28.87 -0.28 17.54
CA VAL A 902 27.57 -0.96 17.39
C VAL A 902 26.51 -0.37 18.33
N GLN A 903 26.85 -0.20 19.61
CA GLN A 903 25.94 0.38 20.60
C GLN A 903 25.49 1.80 20.19
N ARG A 904 26.43 2.68 19.84
CA ARG A 904 26.10 4.06 19.46
C ARG A 904 25.30 4.15 18.16
N ALA A 905 25.56 3.27 17.19
CA ALA A 905 24.73 3.18 16.00
C ALA A 905 23.27 2.83 16.35
N ALA A 906 23.04 1.90 17.28
CA ALA A 906 21.70 1.57 17.78
C ALA A 906 21.06 2.74 18.55
N GLU A 907 21.82 3.41 19.43
CA GLU A 907 21.36 4.57 20.22
C GLU A 907 20.84 5.69 19.31
N TYR A 908 21.62 6.11 18.30
CA TYR A 908 21.20 7.16 17.36
C TYR A 908 20.01 6.72 16.48
N LEU A 909 19.96 5.45 16.05
CA LEU A 909 18.84 4.94 15.25
C LEU A 909 17.52 4.83 16.03
N MET A 910 17.59 4.56 17.34
CA MET A 910 16.43 4.63 18.24
C MET A 910 16.06 6.08 18.60
N GLU A 911 17.03 6.98 18.73
CA GLU A 911 16.79 8.42 18.93
C GLU A 911 16.04 9.04 17.75
N ILE A 912 16.36 8.66 16.51
CA ILE A 912 15.61 9.01 15.30
C ILE A 912 14.13 8.58 15.40
N GLU A 913 13.87 7.32 15.72
CA GLU A 913 12.50 6.80 15.79
C GLU A 913 11.70 7.44 16.95
N ALA A 914 12.35 7.72 18.08
CA ALA A 914 11.77 8.47 19.20
C ALA A 914 11.49 9.94 18.85
N ALA A 915 12.34 10.58 18.04
CA ALA A 915 12.16 11.97 17.59
C ALA A 915 11.05 12.12 16.54
N ARG A 916 10.82 11.08 15.72
CA ARG A 916 9.66 10.98 14.81
C ARG A 916 8.36 10.85 15.61
N ALA A 917 8.29 9.87 16.52
CA ALA A 917 7.09 9.55 17.32
C ALA A 917 6.60 10.68 18.25
N GLN A 918 7.37 11.77 18.41
CA GLN A 918 6.99 12.96 19.16
C GLN A 918 6.36 14.07 18.28
N GLN A 919 6.17 13.86 16.96
CA GLN A 919 5.79 14.93 16.01
C GLN A 919 4.64 14.51 15.06
N GLU A 920 3.44 14.41 15.64
CA GLU A 920 2.14 13.87 15.15
C GLU A 920 1.72 13.95 13.66
N ARG A 921 2.35 14.74 12.77
CA ARG A 921 1.74 15.10 11.47
C ARG A 921 2.64 15.19 10.23
N ASN A 922 3.97 15.07 10.33
CA ASN A 922 4.85 15.19 9.16
C ASN A 922 6.11 14.30 9.18
N LEU A 923 6.55 13.79 10.34
CA LEU A 923 7.75 12.96 10.44
C LEU A 923 7.47 11.46 10.41
N ASP A 924 6.27 11.02 10.81
CA ASP A 924 5.90 9.59 10.85
C ASP A 924 5.92 8.91 9.47
N LEU A 925 5.94 9.70 8.39
CA LEU A 925 6.05 9.20 7.02
C LEU A 925 7.49 8.94 6.56
N THR A 926 8.55 9.54 7.14
CA THR A 926 9.92 9.36 6.62
C THR A 926 10.58 8.08 7.13
N ALA A 927 11.21 7.28 6.26
CA ALA A 927 11.96 6.09 6.67
C ALA A 927 13.43 6.41 6.98
N SER A 928 14.09 5.60 7.82
CA SER A 928 15.54 5.61 7.93
C SER A 928 16.18 4.81 6.80
N ILE A 929 17.25 5.34 6.18
CA ILE A 929 18.12 4.53 5.32
C ILE A 929 18.69 3.37 6.13
N MET A 930 18.63 2.16 5.59
CA MET A 930 18.88 0.93 6.35
C MET A 930 20.36 0.59 6.51
N TRP A 931 21.27 1.18 5.71
CA TRP A 931 22.69 0.84 5.72
C TRP A 931 23.34 0.90 7.11
N PRO A 932 23.16 1.96 7.93
CA PRO A 932 23.77 2.03 9.26
C PRO A 932 23.31 0.87 10.16
N GLY A 933 21.99 0.64 10.22
CA GLY A 933 21.41 -0.43 11.03
C GLY A 933 21.79 -1.82 10.52
N PHE A 934 21.88 -2.03 9.22
CA PHE A 934 22.33 -3.31 8.64
C PHE A 934 23.76 -3.66 9.02
N ILE A 935 24.70 -2.73 8.79
CA ILE A 935 26.13 -2.95 9.09
C ILE A 935 26.35 -3.16 10.59
N ALA A 936 25.72 -2.31 11.43
CA ALA A 936 25.91 -2.37 12.87
C ALA A 936 25.22 -3.58 13.52
N SER A 937 23.99 -3.92 13.11
CA SER A 937 23.29 -5.09 13.68
C SER A 937 23.95 -6.41 13.29
N CYS A 938 24.50 -6.57 12.08
CA CYS A 938 25.23 -7.80 11.72
C CYS A 938 26.43 -8.10 12.63
N GLU A 939 27.10 -7.06 13.14
CA GLU A 939 28.25 -7.18 14.03
C GLU A 939 27.87 -7.23 15.53
N ALA A 940 26.58 -7.27 15.85
CA ALA A 940 26.08 -7.25 17.23
C ALA A 940 26.27 -8.59 17.97
N GLU A 941 27.05 -8.53 19.05
CA GLU A 941 27.23 -9.63 20.00
C GLU A 941 25.93 -9.95 20.77
N PRO A 942 25.72 -11.20 21.24
CA PRO A 942 24.42 -11.66 21.73
C PRO A 942 23.73 -10.78 22.78
N GLY A 943 24.50 -10.19 23.70
CA GLY A 943 23.97 -9.30 24.76
C GLY A 943 23.55 -7.89 24.30
N ALA A 944 23.72 -7.57 23.01
CA ALA A 944 23.38 -6.26 22.42
C ALA A 944 22.32 -6.38 21.30
N ARG A 945 21.66 -7.53 21.14
CA ARG A 945 20.74 -7.79 20.02
C ARG A 945 19.31 -7.31 20.26
N ASP A 946 18.87 -7.14 21.51
CA ASP A 946 17.48 -6.81 21.83
C ASP A 946 17.05 -5.45 21.24
N ILE A 947 17.90 -4.42 21.32
CA ILE A 947 17.67 -3.11 20.69
C ILE A 947 17.59 -3.20 19.15
N TRP A 948 18.32 -4.14 18.55
CA TRP A 948 18.24 -4.41 17.11
C TRP A 948 16.99 -5.18 16.71
N TYR A 949 16.46 -6.07 17.57
CA TYR A 949 15.14 -6.66 17.39
C TYR A 949 14.03 -5.59 17.41
N GLU A 950 14.08 -4.68 18.39
CA GLU A 950 13.13 -3.58 18.51
C GLU A 950 13.17 -2.66 17.27
N TRP A 951 14.38 -2.23 16.86
CA TRP A 951 14.55 -1.37 15.69
C TRP A 951 14.11 -2.05 14.39
N TRP A 952 14.53 -3.29 14.13
CA TRP A 952 14.21 -3.98 12.87
C TRP A 952 12.72 -4.34 12.74
N GLU A 953 12.04 -4.72 13.82
CA GLU A 953 10.59 -4.94 13.77
C GLU A 953 9.85 -3.59 13.67
N GLY A 954 10.31 -2.54 14.37
CA GLY A 954 9.77 -1.19 14.27
C GLY A 954 9.85 -0.59 12.86
N MET A 955 10.98 -0.79 12.16
CA MET A 955 11.18 -0.36 10.77
C MET A 955 10.15 -0.94 9.79
N ARG A 956 9.53 -2.10 10.09
CA ARG A 956 8.55 -2.73 9.18
C ARG A 956 7.29 -1.89 8.97
N LYS A 957 7.00 -0.93 9.86
CA LYS A 957 5.89 0.04 9.70
C LYS A 957 5.99 0.87 8.41
N TYR A 958 7.19 1.05 7.87
CA TYR A 958 7.46 1.84 6.66
C TYR A 958 7.10 1.12 5.35
N GLN A 959 6.73 -0.17 5.39
CA GLN A 959 6.22 -0.94 4.23
C GLN A 959 7.19 -1.04 3.02
N ILE A 960 8.49 -0.80 3.23
CA ILE A 960 9.55 -1.00 2.23
C ILE A 960 9.96 -2.48 2.22
N GLY A 961 9.97 -3.12 1.05
CA GLY A 961 10.15 -4.57 0.93
C GLY A 961 11.52 -5.10 1.38
N ASN A 962 12.60 -4.38 1.07
CA ASN A 962 13.96 -4.80 1.40
C ASN A 962 14.19 -5.01 2.91
N ILE A 963 13.49 -4.28 3.79
CA ILE A 963 13.58 -4.37 5.26
C ILE A 963 13.48 -5.83 5.73
N SER A 964 12.49 -6.58 5.24
CA SER A 964 12.26 -7.97 5.68
C SER A 964 13.39 -8.91 5.23
N LYS A 965 14.03 -8.62 4.08
CA LYS A 965 15.13 -9.41 3.53
C LYS A 965 16.46 -9.08 4.19
N LEU A 966 16.75 -7.79 4.42
CA LEU A 966 17.90 -7.31 5.21
C LEU A 966 17.87 -7.88 6.63
N TRP A 967 16.72 -7.79 7.31
CA TRP A 967 16.52 -8.35 8.65
C TRP A 967 16.71 -9.87 8.70
N THR A 968 16.33 -10.58 7.63
CA THR A 968 16.59 -12.03 7.50
C THR A 968 18.09 -12.34 7.39
N VAL A 969 18.86 -11.53 6.64
CA VAL A 969 20.33 -11.67 6.55
C VAL A 969 21.00 -11.39 7.90
N VAL A 970 20.56 -10.37 8.65
CA VAL A 970 21.07 -10.06 10.01
C VAL A 970 20.87 -11.25 10.96
N LYS A 971 19.66 -11.81 11.02
CA LYS A 971 19.35 -12.99 11.85
C LYS A 971 20.14 -14.23 11.44
N GLN A 972 20.43 -14.39 10.15
CA GLN A 972 21.32 -15.45 9.65
C GLN A 972 22.79 -15.22 10.03
N ALA A 973 23.28 -13.97 10.01
CA ALA A 973 24.64 -13.62 10.44
C ALA A 973 24.84 -13.92 11.93
N TRP A 974 23.86 -13.57 12.76
CA TRP A 974 23.82 -13.96 14.18
C TRP A 974 23.84 -15.47 14.37
N ALA A 975 22.97 -16.21 13.68
CA ALA A 975 22.93 -17.68 13.77
C ALA A 975 24.26 -18.34 13.35
N MET A 976 24.96 -17.78 12.34
CA MET A 976 26.29 -18.25 11.95
C MET A 976 27.36 -17.95 13.00
N ARG A 977 27.37 -16.75 13.60
CA ARG A 977 28.28 -16.40 14.70
C ARG A 977 28.05 -17.28 15.93
N ASP A 978 26.80 -17.48 16.31
CA ASP A 978 26.43 -18.32 17.47
C ASP A 978 26.78 -19.80 17.21
N GLY A 979 26.74 -20.25 15.95
CA GLY A 979 27.29 -21.53 15.49
C GLY A 979 28.82 -21.61 15.44
N GLY A 980 29.53 -20.54 15.81
CA GLY A 980 31.00 -20.48 15.92
C GLY A 980 31.74 -19.95 14.69
N LEU A 981 31.05 -19.44 13.66
CA LEU A 981 31.70 -18.83 12.50
C LEU A 981 32.33 -17.48 12.85
N LYS A 982 33.58 -17.28 12.43
CA LYS A 982 34.38 -16.06 12.70
C LYS A 982 34.82 -15.32 11.44
N GLU A 983 34.10 -15.48 10.33
CA GLU A 983 34.31 -14.63 9.15
C GLU A 983 33.79 -13.21 9.47
N VAL A 984 34.59 -12.21 9.13
CA VAL A 984 34.30 -10.79 9.34
C VAL A 984 34.46 -10.09 7.99
N PRO A 985 33.50 -9.24 7.56
CA PRO A 985 32.22 -8.94 8.21
C PRO A 985 31.22 -10.10 8.22
N ALA A 986 30.37 -10.16 9.26
CA ALA A 986 29.48 -11.28 9.54
C ALA A 986 28.39 -11.52 8.48
N TRP A 987 28.02 -10.52 7.67
CA TRP A 987 27.07 -10.69 6.58
C TRP A 987 27.67 -11.38 5.34
N MET A 988 28.98 -11.26 5.10
CA MET A 988 29.64 -11.82 3.92
C MET A 988 29.44 -13.34 3.75
N PRO A 989 29.61 -14.21 4.78
CA PRO A 989 29.32 -15.63 4.63
C PRO A 989 27.83 -15.90 4.35
N VAL A 990 26.91 -15.11 4.90
CA VAL A 990 25.46 -15.26 4.66
C VAL A 990 25.15 -15.02 3.19
N LEU A 991 25.61 -13.89 2.62
CA LEU A 991 25.40 -13.56 1.21
C LEU A 991 26.08 -14.59 0.30
N ARG A 992 27.31 -15.00 0.63
CA ARG A 992 28.08 -16.03 -0.10
C ARG A 992 27.39 -17.40 -0.11
N CYS A 993 26.84 -17.85 1.01
CA CYS A 993 26.19 -19.15 1.14
C CYS A 993 24.76 -19.19 0.59
N THR A 994 24.04 -18.06 0.59
CA THR A 994 22.66 -18.00 0.10
C THR A 994 22.53 -17.52 -1.34
N GLY A 995 23.59 -16.91 -1.92
CA GLY A 995 23.50 -16.18 -3.18
C GLY A 995 22.69 -14.88 -3.10
N THR A 996 22.31 -14.46 -1.88
CA THR A 996 21.44 -13.29 -1.68
C THR A 996 22.17 -12.00 -2.07
N LYS A 997 21.56 -11.23 -2.95
CA LYS A 997 21.92 -9.82 -3.20
C LYS A 997 21.13 -8.91 -2.26
N ILE A 998 21.77 -7.84 -1.78
CA ILE A 998 21.12 -6.81 -0.96
C ILE A 998 21.65 -5.41 -1.29
N LEU A 999 20.73 -4.46 -1.41
CA LEU A 999 20.98 -3.03 -1.41
C LEU A 999 20.35 -2.45 -0.14
N ALA A 1000 21.18 -2.13 0.85
CA ALA A 1000 20.74 -1.64 2.16
C ALA A 1000 20.41 -0.14 2.13
N VAL A 1001 19.56 0.27 1.19
CA VAL A 1001 18.99 1.62 1.07
C VAL A 1001 17.72 1.65 1.89
#